data_AF-G9NY22-F1
#
_entry.id   AF-G9NY22-F1
#
_cell.length_a   1.000
_cell.length_b   1.000
_cell.length_c   1.000
_cell.angle_alpha   90.00
_cell.angle_beta   90.00
_cell.angle_gamma   90.00
#
_symmetry.space_group_name_H-M   'P 1'
#
loop_
_entity.id
_entity.type
_entity.pdbx_description
1 polymer ?
#
loop_
_entity_poly.entity_id
_entity_poly.type
_entity_poly.pdbx_seq_one_letter_code
_entity_poly.pdbx_strand_id
1 'polypeptide(L)'
;MINWKYDLFLYGMGNLVNLFFREVIPRGAWRVPQSGPVLFVAAPHANQFVDAILLQRTLRLDANRRVSLLIAQKSVHGFIGWGSRQVGSVPVGRAQDAAKPATGFIYLPDPINDPTLIRGVGTKFGEGEGEPQGMLFLPPGKKTSGESVNIDQILGPEEIRIKRPFKTQLGLKQLTGRDDIDKDGNFTNKSINGPAPGYQGTKYKLAPHTDQTKVYEAVFARLRSGGCVGIFPEGGSHDRSELLPIKAGVAIMALGALAESPNCGLKIVPVGMNYFHPHKFRSRAVIEFGAPFEIPPHVVEMYRNNQRREAIGQVIDTVYQALSSVTVSAPDYDILMVIQAARRLYNPTGKKLPLPVVVELNRRLALGYERYKNDERITKLSKSVKEYNSQLRYLNLRDHQVQYATMSIWKVIVLFIYRSIKLLILFLCTVPGLLLFSPVFVATKIISRKKAKAALAGSTVKIRGRDVMATWKILVACGLAPTLYHGYSIAVVARAWYDRLWGYLPEWVPLFFVYLAIWVVWVAITIAALRFGEVGMDIFKSLRPLVLCLVPASDYNIHKLKLRRAELSAQVTELINTLGPEMFSDFDKTRLVPDFTKVETGGTQSSPAETRPRRDSDQSSTGVDLETPPALSRRSTTQSSRLLPRNDSFSNIGRVGIFSTRPPSRSRSRSNSSGGGFGSSGFPISGFTTLDSAEGFGEASRKIREAMKDRRRKSDKVKMQSENQKMAVSLKSLMNSVLGAVPASVAGQLAAPSSSGGSAPMEALFGKTSAEVDGEECLHDCESCSVKYPRGFKVDEEDLLYGQVKGWSTHVLVGTGKSDWVRDVADEKGSVMEAIQKVGGVTNGRLMLSASNIPTPHDTHDYSEPTTVILLPAFATVQNVHPKNVSQLITSVINNAPTSSSPLVPWRSVIPASLPSPDASLPDLTINSCPHSAVILLCSQKTRDARCGQSAPLLRKELERHLRPLGLYRDLHDERPGGVGIYFISHVGGHKYSANVMVYRRPNPFGKDDEPLPEGVVEAAAAKEDNEEEGKDESPTENEGGEKEDVGAAQCIWLARIRPEDCENLVRYTVLKGKVVKPERQLRGGFDRGRGVMSW
;
A
#
# COMPACT_ATOMS: atom_id res chain seq x y z
N MET A 1 -18.36 34.16 2.97
CA MET A 1 -19.23 33.20 3.72
C MET A 1 -19.82 33.95 4.91
N ILE A 2 -21.10 33.78 5.21
CA ILE A 2 -21.74 34.39 6.39
C ILE A 2 -22.05 33.28 7.40
N ASN A 3 -21.45 33.34 8.59
CA ASN A 3 -21.42 32.22 9.54
C ASN A 3 -22.83 31.76 9.98
N TRP A 4 -23.74 32.70 10.27
CA TRP A 4 -25.11 32.34 10.68
C TRP A 4 -25.93 31.73 9.54
N LYS A 5 -25.75 32.18 8.29
CA LYS A 5 -26.42 31.61 7.11
C LYS A 5 -25.93 30.19 6.82
N TYR A 6 -24.62 29.96 6.96
CA TYR A 6 -24.01 28.63 6.88
C TYR A 6 -24.61 27.71 7.95
N ASP A 7 -24.60 28.13 9.22
CA ASP A 7 -25.06 27.31 10.34
C ASP A 7 -26.58 27.01 10.26
N LEU A 8 -27.42 27.99 9.91
CA LEU A 8 -28.87 27.83 9.77
C LEU A 8 -29.25 26.90 8.60
N PHE A 9 -28.63 27.09 7.43
CA PHE A 9 -28.86 26.21 6.28
C PHE A 9 -28.41 24.78 6.58
N LEU A 10 -27.26 24.62 7.23
CA LEU A 10 -26.71 23.32 7.60
C LEU A 10 -27.52 22.62 8.70
N TYR A 11 -28.16 23.38 9.60
CA TYR A 11 -29.14 22.84 10.54
C TYR A 11 -30.39 22.31 9.82
N GLY A 12 -30.99 23.09 8.91
CA GLY A 12 -32.15 22.66 8.12
C GLY A 12 -31.86 21.42 7.28
N MET A 13 -30.82 21.47 6.43
CA MET A 13 -30.42 20.32 5.61
C MET A 13 -29.92 19.14 6.45
N GLY A 14 -29.27 19.40 7.59
CA GLY A 14 -28.80 18.38 8.51
C GLY A 14 -29.93 17.57 9.17
N ASN A 15 -31.08 18.20 9.43
CA ASN A 15 -32.28 17.49 9.89
C ASN A 15 -32.89 16.61 8.79
N LEU A 16 -32.90 17.05 7.52
CA LEU A 16 -33.30 16.20 6.39
C LEU A 16 -32.36 15.00 6.20
N VAL A 17 -31.05 15.20 6.40
CA VAL A 17 -30.05 14.12 6.39
C VAL A 17 -30.25 13.14 7.55
N ASN A 18 -30.60 13.61 8.75
CA ASN A 18 -30.98 12.77 9.90
C ASN A 18 -32.33 12.05 9.73
N LEU A 19 -33.21 12.55 8.85
CA LEU A 19 -34.41 11.83 8.43
C LEU A 19 -34.04 10.70 7.45
N PHE A 20 -33.15 10.98 6.49
CA PHE A 20 -32.75 10.04 5.44
C PHE A 20 -31.86 8.90 5.94
N PHE A 21 -30.85 9.17 6.75
CA PHE A 21 -30.00 8.16 7.39
C PHE A 21 -30.52 7.83 8.80
N ARG A 22 -30.37 6.58 9.24
CA ARG A 22 -30.64 6.19 10.63
C ARG A 22 -29.56 6.71 11.59
N GLU A 23 -28.32 6.74 11.10
CA GLU A 23 -27.13 6.85 11.92
C GLU A 23 -26.00 7.39 11.02
N VAL A 24 -25.33 8.44 11.48
CA VAL A 24 -24.13 9.03 10.86
C VAL A 24 -23.07 9.08 11.94
N ILE A 25 -22.03 8.26 11.82
CA ILE A 25 -21.03 8.08 12.89
C ILE A 25 -19.70 8.75 12.49
N PRO A 26 -19.22 9.78 13.23
CA PRO A 26 -17.87 10.28 13.08
C PRO A 26 -16.84 9.29 13.66
N ARG A 27 -15.70 9.15 12.98
CA ARG A 27 -14.52 8.41 13.45
C ARG A 27 -13.30 9.31 13.27
N GLY A 28 -12.44 9.41 14.28
CA GLY A 28 -11.23 10.23 14.20
C GLY A 28 -11.43 11.75 14.17
N ALA A 29 -12.64 12.29 14.36
CA ALA A 29 -12.91 13.74 14.26
C ALA A 29 -12.03 14.61 15.19
N TRP A 30 -11.58 14.07 16.32
CA TRP A 30 -10.61 14.70 17.23
C TRP A 30 -9.22 14.95 16.60
N ARG A 31 -8.89 14.31 15.47
CA ARG A 31 -7.66 14.53 14.69
C ARG A 31 -7.74 15.77 13.81
N VAL A 32 -8.94 16.33 13.61
CA VAL A 32 -9.12 17.55 12.82
C VAL A 32 -8.53 18.74 13.58
N PRO A 33 -7.59 19.51 12.99
CA PRO A 33 -7.06 20.71 13.61
C PRO A 33 -8.17 21.69 13.98
N GLN A 34 -8.14 22.24 15.18
CA GLN A 34 -9.16 23.20 15.66
C GLN A 34 -8.95 24.61 15.08
N SER A 35 -7.70 25.01 14.88
CA SER A 35 -7.26 26.26 14.25
C SER A 35 -6.44 25.99 12.97
N GLY A 36 -5.94 27.04 12.32
CA GLY A 36 -5.12 26.96 11.10
C GLY A 36 -5.89 26.50 9.84
N PRO A 37 -5.35 26.73 8.64
CA PRO A 37 -6.00 26.32 7.40
C PRO A 37 -5.95 24.81 7.17
N VAL A 38 -7.07 24.26 6.70
CA VAL A 38 -7.22 22.82 6.46
C VAL A 38 -7.83 22.56 5.09
N LEU A 39 -7.18 21.71 4.30
CA LEU A 39 -7.69 21.14 3.06
C LEU A 39 -8.21 19.72 3.33
N PHE A 40 -9.53 19.56 3.36
CA PHE A 40 -10.16 18.25 3.48
C PHE A 40 -10.24 17.58 2.11
N VAL A 41 -9.71 16.37 2.00
CA VAL A 41 -9.83 15.55 0.79
C VAL A 41 -10.72 14.36 1.13
N ALA A 42 -11.86 14.22 0.46
CA ALA A 42 -12.89 13.25 0.84
C ALA A 42 -13.19 12.26 -0.31
N ALA A 43 -13.24 10.97 -0.01
CA ALA A 43 -13.53 9.91 -0.98
C ALA A 43 -14.02 8.62 -0.28
N PRO A 44 -14.67 7.66 -0.98
CA PRO A 44 -15.19 7.76 -2.35
C PRO A 44 -16.44 8.64 -2.41
N HIS A 45 -16.66 9.31 -3.55
CA HIS A 45 -17.80 10.22 -3.76
C HIS A 45 -19.08 9.46 -4.16
N ALA A 46 -19.65 8.71 -3.21
CA ALA A 46 -20.78 7.81 -3.43
C ALA A 46 -22.15 8.50 -3.67
N ASN A 47 -22.32 9.80 -3.36
CA ASN A 47 -23.58 10.53 -3.61
C ASN A 47 -23.33 11.99 -4.04
N GLN A 48 -23.94 12.40 -5.15
CA GLN A 48 -23.63 13.68 -5.84
C GLN A 48 -23.67 14.96 -4.96
N PHE A 49 -24.59 15.05 -3.99
CA PHE A 49 -24.69 16.23 -3.10
C PHE A 49 -24.85 15.87 -1.63
N VAL A 50 -25.22 14.63 -1.30
CA VAL A 50 -25.47 14.21 0.09
C VAL A 50 -24.15 14.08 0.86
N ASP A 51 -23.08 13.63 0.21
CA ASP A 51 -21.72 13.54 0.77
C ASP A 51 -21.23 14.91 1.28
N ALA A 52 -21.50 15.96 0.52
CA ALA A 52 -21.09 17.33 0.82
C ALA A 52 -21.75 17.86 2.11
N ILE A 53 -23.07 17.68 2.23
CA ILE A 53 -23.84 18.11 3.41
C ILE A 53 -23.46 17.28 4.64
N LEU A 54 -23.25 15.98 4.47
CA LEU A 54 -22.77 15.07 5.53
C LEU A 54 -21.41 15.53 6.08
N LEU A 55 -20.43 15.76 5.20
CA LEU A 55 -19.10 16.22 5.59
C LEU A 55 -19.14 17.59 6.29
N GLN A 56 -19.88 18.55 5.74
CA GLN A 56 -20.06 19.87 6.34
C GLN A 56 -20.72 19.79 7.72
N ARG A 57 -21.75 18.95 7.89
CA ARG A 57 -22.47 18.76 9.16
C ARG A 57 -21.56 18.16 10.23
N THR A 58 -20.87 17.07 9.90
CA THR A 58 -19.97 16.38 10.82
C THR A 58 -18.80 17.28 11.24
N LEU A 59 -18.17 18.00 10.30
CA LEU A 59 -17.13 18.97 10.65
C LEU A 59 -17.63 20.12 11.52
N ARG A 60 -18.88 20.57 11.32
CA ARG A 60 -19.48 21.65 12.13
C ARG A 60 -19.83 21.22 13.55
N LEU A 61 -20.28 19.98 13.75
CA LEU A 61 -20.72 19.44 15.04
C LEU A 61 -19.56 18.84 15.83
N ASP A 62 -18.77 17.96 15.22
CA ASP A 62 -17.77 17.13 15.92
C ASP A 62 -16.38 17.78 15.97
N ALA A 63 -16.11 18.76 15.09
CA ALA A 63 -14.82 19.47 15.01
C ALA A 63 -14.94 21.00 15.01
N ASN A 64 -16.15 21.55 15.18
CA ASN A 64 -16.46 23.00 15.20
C ASN A 64 -16.00 23.80 13.95
N ARG A 65 -15.52 23.16 12.87
CA ARG A 65 -15.01 23.83 11.65
C ARG A 65 -16.13 24.11 10.64
N ARG A 66 -15.99 25.17 9.83
CA ARG A 66 -16.85 25.48 8.66
C ARG A 66 -16.05 25.33 7.38
N VAL A 67 -16.50 24.48 6.45
CA VAL A 67 -15.76 24.12 5.23
C VAL A 67 -16.46 24.58 3.95
N SER A 68 -15.73 25.33 3.12
CA SER A 68 -16.12 25.68 1.75
C SER A 68 -15.83 24.49 0.83
N LEU A 69 -16.86 23.90 0.23
CA LEU A 69 -16.69 22.78 -0.71
C LEU A 69 -16.68 23.25 -2.16
N LEU A 70 -15.83 22.65 -2.99
CA LEU A 70 -15.84 22.89 -4.43
C LEU A 70 -17.06 22.22 -5.09
N ILE A 71 -17.75 22.93 -5.98
CA ILE A 71 -18.95 22.45 -6.70
C ILE A 71 -18.81 22.68 -8.21
N ALA A 72 -19.20 21.69 -9.03
CA ALA A 72 -19.17 21.85 -10.49
C ALA A 72 -20.16 22.94 -10.93
N GLN A 73 -19.70 23.91 -11.74
CA GLN A 73 -20.45 25.13 -12.10
C GLN A 73 -21.85 24.84 -12.68
N LYS A 74 -21.99 23.78 -13.48
CA LYS A 74 -23.25 23.27 -14.05
C LYS A 74 -24.32 22.86 -13.01
N SER A 75 -23.92 22.67 -11.75
CA SER A 75 -24.84 22.39 -10.64
C SER A 75 -25.26 23.65 -9.89
N VAL A 76 -24.71 24.83 -10.21
CA VAL A 76 -24.90 26.10 -9.47
C VAL A 76 -26.11 26.87 -10.03
N HIS A 77 -27.21 26.16 -10.24
CA HIS A 77 -28.49 26.68 -10.75
C HIS A 77 -29.66 26.24 -9.86
N GLY A 78 -30.75 27.02 -9.88
CA GLY A 78 -31.95 26.76 -9.06
C GLY A 78 -31.63 26.62 -7.56
N PHE A 79 -32.39 25.75 -6.88
CA PHE A 79 -32.25 25.49 -5.44
C PHE A 79 -30.82 25.05 -5.03
N ILE A 80 -30.14 24.26 -5.86
CA ILE A 80 -28.78 23.79 -5.57
C ILE A 80 -27.79 24.96 -5.63
N GLY A 81 -27.92 25.84 -6.62
CA GLY A 81 -27.15 27.09 -6.71
C GLY A 81 -27.44 28.09 -5.59
N TRP A 82 -28.68 28.14 -5.08
CA TRP A 82 -29.00 28.94 -3.89
C TRP A 82 -28.36 28.35 -2.63
N GLY A 83 -28.49 27.05 -2.39
CA GLY A 83 -27.93 26.37 -1.22
C GLY A 83 -26.39 26.42 -1.19
N SER A 84 -25.73 26.23 -2.33
CA SER A 84 -24.27 26.30 -2.43
C SER A 84 -23.72 27.68 -2.06
N ARG A 85 -24.48 28.76 -2.31
CA ARG A 85 -24.13 30.13 -1.87
C ARG A 85 -24.23 30.28 -0.36
N GLN A 86 -25.22 29.67 0.30
CA GLN A 86 -25.35 29.74 1.77
C GLN A 86 -24.19 29.06 2.49
N VAL A 87 -23.74 27.89 2.01
CA VAL A 87 -22.57 27.19 2.56
C VAL A 87 -21.22 27.71 2.05
N GLY A 88 -21.21 28.77 1.23
CA GLY A 88 -19.98 29.39 0.71
C GLY A 88 -19.13 28.43 -0.13
N SER A 89 -19.75 27.60 -0.96
CA SER A 89 -19.08 26.75 -1.94
C SER A 89 -18.48 27.56 -3.09
N VAL A 90 -17.33 27.11 -3.61
CA VAL A 90 -16.66 27.74 -4.76
C VAL A 90 -17.08 27.02 -6.05
N PRO A 91 -17.63 27.73 -7.06
CA PRO A 91 -17.96 27.13 -8.35
C PRO A 91 -16.69 26.83 -9.15
N VAL A 92 -16.61 25.62 -9.72
CA VAL A 92 -15.50 25.18 -10.56
C VAL A 92 -16.03 24.91 -11.97
N GLY A 93 -15.61 25.74 -12.92
CA GLY A 93 -15.89 25.54 -14.34
C GLY A 93 -15.12 24.36 -14.93
N ARG A 94 -15.65 23.79 -16.01
CA ARG A 94 -14.99 22.75 -16.81
C ARG A 94 -15.40 22.92 -18.27
N ALA A 95 -14.45 22.85 -19.19
CA ALA A 95 -14.73 22.84 -20.63
C ALA A 95 -15.78 21.77 -21.01
N GLN A 96 -15.66 20.56 -20.47
CA GLN A 96 -16.63 19.46 -20.66
C GLN A 96 -18.07 19.79 -20.23
N ASP A 97 -18.26 20.68 -19.25
CA ASP A 97 -19.58 21.09 -18.77
C ASP A 97 -20.19 22.23 -19.60
N ALA A 98 -19.34 23.04 -20.25
CA ALA A 98 -19.70 24.14 -21.15
C ALA A 98 -19.79 23.75 -22.64
N ALA A 99 -19.45 22.51 -22.99
CA ALA A 99 -19.36 22.04 -24.37
C ALA A 99 -20.72 22.05 -25.10
N LYS A 100 -20.84 22.87 -26.15
CA LYS A 100 -22.01 22.98 -27.04
C LYS A 100 -21.78 22.19 -28.34
N PRO A 101 -22.82 21.63 -28.98
CA PRO A 101 -22.71 21.24 -30.39
C PRO A 101 -22.38 22.47 -31.24
N ALA A 102 -21.50 22.29 -32.22
CA ALA A 102 -21.09 23.32 -33.17
C ALA A 102 -21.72 23.07 -34.55
N THR A 103 -21.64 24.06 -35.46
CA THR A 103 -22.11 23.94 -36.84
C THR A 103 -21.11 23.19 -37.73
N GLY A 104 -21.62 22.64 -38.83
CA GLY A 104 -20.81 21.90 -39.82
C GLY A 104 -20.34 20.53 -39.36
N PHE A 105 -19.36 20.02 -40.08
CA PHE A 105 -18.64 18.76 -39.82
C PHE A 105 -17.14 19.02 -39.82
N ILE A 106 -16.35 18.14 -39.20
CA ILE A 106 -14.88 18.19 -39.24
C ILE A 106 -14.27 16.89 -39.75
N TYR A 107 -13.14 17.01 -40.44
CA TYR A 107 -12.31 15.89 -40.89
C TYR A 107 -10.82 16.23 -40.77
N LEU A 108 -9.98 15.20 -40.82
CA LEU A 108 -8.52 15.33 -40.78
C LEU A 108 -7.97 15.12 -42.21
N PRO A 109 -7.48 16.18 -42.89
CA PRO A 109 -7.02 16.09 -44.27
C PRO A 109 -5.78 15.19 -44.42
N ASP A 110 -4.71 15.46 -43.66
CA ASP A 110 -3.43 14.75 -43.77
C ASP A 110 -3.06 14.02 -42.48
N PRO A 111 -3.70 12.87 -42.17
CA PRO A 111 -3.52 12.14 -40.92
C PRO A 111 -2.10 11.62 -40.66
N ILE A 112 -1.25 11.57 -41.70
CA ILE A 112 0.13 11.06 -41.62
C ILE A 112 1.14 12.20 -41.52
N ASN A 113 0.95 13.29 -42.28
CA ASN A 113 1.95 14.36 -42.46
C ASN A 113 1.70 15.60 -41.59
N ASP A 114 0.44 16.02 -41.42
CA ASP A 114 0.07 17.03 -40.41
C ASP A 114 -1.19 16.60 -39.62
N PRO A 115 -1.04 15.70 -38.63
CA PRO A 115 -2.13 15.28 -37.76
C PRO A 115 -2.57 16.37 -36.76
N THR A 116 -2.18 17.64 -36.95
CA THR A 116 -2.58 18.79 -36.13
C THR A 116 -3.47 19.80 -36.85
N LEU A 117 -3.62 19.73 -38.18
CA LEU A 117 -4.53 20.58 -38.94
C LEU A 117 -5.90 19.89 -39.09
N ILE A 118 -6.99 20.53 -38.64
CA ILE A 118 -8.36 20.06 -38.88
C ILE A 118 -9.06 21.00 -39.86
N ARG A 119 -9.75 20.41 -40.84
CA ARG A 119 -10.63 21.11 -41.76
C ARG A 119 -12.10 20.90 -41.40
N GLY A 120 -12.87 21.95 -41.54
CA GLY A 120 -14.32 21.97 -41.44
C GLY A 120 -15.01 21.87 -42.80
N VAL A 121 -16.29 21.55 -42.78
CA VAL A 121 -17.23 21.72 -43.89
C VAL A 121 -18.46 22.44 -43.35
N GLY A 122 -18.68 23.69 -43.77
CA GLY A 122 -19.79 24.51 -43.26
C GLY A 122 -19.65 24.89 -41.78
N THR A 123 -18.40 25.03 -41.31
CA THR A 123 -18.06 25.49 -39.95
C THR A 123 -17.89 27.01 -39.91
N LYS A 124 -17.90 27.59 -38.70
CA LYS A 124 -17.75 29.04 -38.47
C LYS A 124 -16.72 29.35 -37.40
N PHE A 125 -15.51 28.81 -37.55
CA PHE A 125 -14.46 28.96 -36.56
C PHE A 125 -14.05 30.43 -36.37
N GLY A 126 -14.13 30.92 -35.13
CA GLY A 126 -13.83 32.31 -34.77
C GLY A 126 -15.03 33.28 -34.90
N GLU A 127 -16.04 32.98 -35.72
CA GLU A 127 -17.29 33.77 -35.81
C GLU A 127 -18.28 33.41 -34.67
N GLY A 128 -17.80 33.43 -33.43
CA GLY A 128 -18.57 33.06 -32.24
C GLY A 128 -18.62 31.55 -31.94
N GLU A 129 -18.17 30.69 -32.85
CA GLU A 129 -17.92 29.28 -32.57
C GLU A 129 -16.41 28.99 -32.50
N GLY A 130 -15.93 28.59 -31.31
CA GLY A 130 -14.54 28.24 -31.08
C GLY A 130 -13.66 29.45 -30.71
N GLU A 131 -12.78 29.21 -29.74
CA GLU A 131 -11.85 30.19 -29.20
C GLU A 131 -10.43 29.60 -29.24
N PRO A 132 -9.37 30.41 -29.44
CA PRO A 132 -8.00 29.99 -29.15
C PRO A 132 -7.88 29.48 -27.71
N GLN A 133 -7.16 28.38 -27.50
CA GLN A 133 -7.11 27.66 -26.21
C GLN A 133 -8.46 27.10 -25.71
N GLY A 134 -9.51 27.11 -26.53
CA GLY A 134 -10.74 26.35 -26.31
C GLY A 134 -10.52 24.84 -26.49
N MET A 135 -11.57 24.04 -26.27
CA MET A 135 -11.52 22.58 -26.34
C MET A 135 -12.51 22.03 -27.37
N LEU A 136 -12.01 21.18 -28.27
CA LEU A 136 -12.78 20.41 -29.24
C LEU A 136 -13.03 19.00 -28.71
N PHE A 137 -14.25 18.48 -28.89
CA PHE A 137 -14.70 17.17 -28.42
C PHE A 137 -15.32 16.35 -29.56
N LEU A 138 -14.87 15.11 -29.70
CA LEU A 138 -15.45 14.11 -30.59
C LEU A 138 -16.61 13.34 -29.91
N PRO A 139 -17.56 12.78 -30.70
CA PRO A 139 -18.71 12.07 -30.13
C PRO A 139 -18.31 10.70 -29.53
N PRO A 140 -18.82 10.33 -28.34
CA PRO A 140 -18.49 9.05 -27.71
C PRO A 140 -19.03 7.84 -28.49
N GLY A 141 -18.25 6.76 -28.51
CA GLY A 141 -18.67 5.46 -29.05
C GLY A 141 -19.47 4.63 -28.03
N LYS A 142 -20.11 3.55 -28.49
CA LYS A 142 -21.00 2.68 -27.67
C LYS A 142 -20.34 2.12 -26.38
N LYS A 143 -19.00 2.02 -26.32
CA LYS A 143 -18.23 1.58 -25.15
C LYS A 143 -17.03 2.49 -24.80
N THR A 144 -16.83 3.58 -25.55
CA THR A 144 -15.58 4.37 -25.52
C THR A 144 -15.89 5.85 -25.34
N SER A 145 -15.24 6.52 -24.39
CA SER A 145 -15.38 7.97 -24.21
C SER A 145 -14.90 8.74 -25.43
N GLY A 146 -15.61 9.81 -25.80
CA GLY A 146 -15.17 10.71 -26.86
C GLY A 146 -13.85 11.40 -26.49
N GLU A 147 -12.93 11.48 -27.45
CA GLU A 147 -11.64 12.14 -27.27
C GLU A 147 -11.78 13.66 -27.34
N SER A 148 -10.86 14.39 -26.72
CA SER A 148 -10.94 15.85 -26.61
C SER A 148 -9.58 16.53 -26.54
N VAL A 149 -9.39 17.60 -27.32
CA VAL A 149 -8.09 18.26 -27.54
C VAL A 149 -8.25 19.78 -27.47
N ASN A 150 -7.21 20.48 -27.02
CA ASN A 150 -7.17 21.94 -27.00
C ASN A 150 -6.89 22.48 -28.41
N ILE A 151 -7.64 23.49 -28.83
CA ILE A 151 -7.34 24.31 -30.01
C ILE A 151 -6.12 25.17 -29.67
N ASP A 152 -5.13 25.20 -30.56
CA ASP A 152 -3.94 26.03 -30.41
C ASP A 152 -4.14 27.39 -31.10
N GLN A 153 -4.55 27.35 -32.38
CA GLN A 153 -4.79 28.51 -33.24
C GLN A 153 -5.99 28.26 -34.15
N ILE A 154 -6.67 29.34 -34.55
CA ILE A 154 -7.70 29.34 -35.59
C ILE A 154 -7.07 30.02 -36.81
N LEU A 155 -7.11 29.37 -37.97
CA LEU A 155 -6.47 29.83 -39.20
C LEU A 155 -7.49 30.48 -40.16
N GLY A 156 -8.74 30.05 -40.11
CA GLY A 156 -9.87 30.64 -40.83
C GLY A 156 -11.20 29.99 -40.40
N PRO A 157 -12.34 30.39 -41.00
CA PRO A 157 -13.67 29.87 -40.62
C PRO A 157 -13.83 28.35 -40.83
N GLU A 158 -13.00 27.76 -41.69
CA GLU A 158 -12.96 26.31 -41.98
C GLU A 158 -11.66 25.61 -41.56
N GLU A 159 -10.71 26.29 -40.91
CA GLU A 159 -9.42 25.71 -40.52
C GLU A 159 -8.99 26.03 -39.09
N ILE A 160 -8.67 25.01 -38.31
CA ILE A 160 -8.14 25.13 -36.95
C ILE A 160 -6.95 24.19 -36.73
N ARG A 161 -5.98 24.64 -35.92
CA ARG A 161 -4.84 23.82 -35.50
C ARG A 161 -5.00 23.35 -34.06
N ILE A 162 -4.84 22.06 -33.81
CA ILE A 162 -4.95 21.45 -32.47
C ILE A 162 -3.59 21.26 -31.81
N LYS A 163 -3.52 21.45 -30.49
CA LYS A 163 -2.25 21.46 -29.72
C LYS A 163 -1.56 20.09 -29.62
N ARG A 164 -2.25 19.00 -29.94
CA ARG A 164 -1.76 17.61 -29.98
C ARG A 164 -2.60 16.80 -30.97
N PRO A 165 -2.04 15.81 -31.70
CA PRO A 165 -2.84 14.93 -32.54
C PRO A 165 -3.77 14.03 -31.71
N PHE A 166 -4.91 13.65 -32.31
CA PHE A 166 -5.77 12.59 -31.79
C PHE A 166 -5.04 11.24 -31.85
N LYS A 167 -5.26 10.36 -30.86
CA LYS A 167 -4.55 9.07 -30.75
C LYS A 167 -5.45 7.85 -30.62
N THR A 168 -6.73 7.99 -30.30
CA THR A 168 -7.61 6.82 -30.18
C THR A 168 -8.01 6.34 -31.56
N GLN A 169 -7.97 5.02 -31.80
CA GLN A 169 -8.52 4.37 -33.00
C GLN A 169 -9.93 4.89 -33.36
N LEU A 170 -10.80 5.08 -32.35
CA LEU A 170 -12.13 5.67 -32.52
C LEU A 170 -12.09 7.11 -33.05
N GLY A 171 -11.23 7.96 -32.48
CA GLY A 171 -11.14 9.38 -32.83
C GLY A 171 -10.57 9.60 -34.24
N LEU A 172 -9.54 8.82 -34.59
CA LEU A 172 -8.98 8.82 -35.95
C LEU A 172 -10.00 8.29 -36.98
N LYS A 173 -10.68 7.16 -36.70
CA LYS A 173 -11.77 6.66 -37.56
C LYS A 173 -12.92 7.66 -37.71
N GLN A 174 -13.23 8.44 -36.67
CA GLN A 174 -14.23 9.51 -36.73
C GLN A 174 -13.77 10.74 -37.53
N LEU A 175 -12.47 10.96 -37.72
CA LEU A 175 -11.95 12.12 -38.44
C LEU A 175 -11.52 11.81 -39.89
N THR A 176 -11.16 10.55 -40.20
CA THR A 176 -10.77 10.12 -41.54
C THR A 176 -11.80 9.23 -42.22
N GLY A 177 -12.73 8.62 -41.49
CA GLY A 177 -13.68 7.64 -42.02
C GLY A 177 -13.08 6.27 -42.36
N ARG A 178 -11.78 6.05 -42.11
CA ARG A 178 -11.07 4.81 -42.48
C ARG A 178 -11.12 3.71 -41.41
N ASP A 179 -10.80 2.49 -41.85
CA ASP A 179 -10.70 1.27 -41.04
C ASP A 179 -9.25 0.73 -40.89
N ASP A 180 -8.28 1.36 -41.54
CA ASP A 180 -6.85 0.97 -41.61
C ASP A 180 -6.02 1.36 -40.36
N ILE A 181 -6.65 1.34 -39.17
CA ILE A 181 -6.09 1.94 -37.95
C ILE A 181 -5.92 0.89 -36.85
N ASP A 182 -4.70 0.73 -36.35
CA ASP A 182 -4.35 -0.17 -35.25
C ASP A 182 -4.91 0.27 -33.88
N LYS A 183 -4.87 -0.65 -32.90
CA LYS A 183 -5.30 -0.40 -31.51
C LYS A 183 -4.57 0.79 -30.86
N ASP A 184 -3.31 1.01 -31.23
CA ASP A 184 -2.46 2.10 -30.72
C ASP A 184 -2.56 3.40 -31.53
N GLY A 185 -3.45 3.46 -32.53
CA GLY A 185 -3.72 4.67 -33.33
C GLY A 185 -2.77 4.91 -34.51
N ASN A 186 -2.07 3.89 -34.98
CA ASN A 186 -1.22 3.97 -36.17
C ASN A 186 -2.00 3.54 -37.43
N PHE A 187 -1.71 4.17 -38.57
CA PHE A 187 -2.24 3.75 -39.87
C PHE A 187 -1.39 2.63 -40.45
N THR A 188 -2.02 1.50 -40.79
CA THR A 188 -1.34 0.35 -41.40
C THR A 188 -1.04 0.59 -42.88
N ASN A 189 -1.95 1.26 -43.60
CA ASN A 189 -1.77 1.60 -45.00
C ASN A 189 -1.35 3.08 -45.20
N LYS A 190 -0.04 3.29 -45.37
CA LYS A 190 0.56 4.63 -45.56
C LYS A 190 0.56 5.14 -47.00
N SER A 191 0.06 4.38 -47.98
CA SER A 191 0.06 4.82 -49.39
C SER A 191 -1.09 5.78 -49.73
N ILE A 192 -2.16 5.76 -48.94
CA ILE A 192 -3.32 6.63 -49.13
C ILE A 192 -3.14 7.88 -48.27
N ASN A 193 -3.21 9.06 -48.88
CA ASN A 193 -3.37 10.36 -48.19
C ASN A 193 -4.84 10.79 -48.25
N GLY A 194 -5.31 11.62 -47.30
CA GLY A 194 -6.72 12.06 -47.25
C GLY A 194 -7.64 11.24 -46.32
N PRO A 195 -8.90 11.67 -46.12
CA PRO A 195 -9.96 10.84 -45.57
C PRO A 195 -10.39 9.74 -46.58
N ALA A 196 -11.29 8.85 -46.18
CA ALA A 196 -11.92 7.88 -47.08
C ALA A 196 -12.72 8.58 -48.20
N PRO A 197 -12.77 8.02 -49.43
CA PRO A 197 -13.45 8.64 -50.56
C PRO A 197 -14.95 8.88 -50.25
N GLY A 198 -15.40 10.12 -50.46
CA GLY A 198 -16.77 10.55 -50.17
C GLY A 198 -17.06 10.88 -48.69
N TYR A 199 -16.07 10.83 -47.78
CA TYR A 199 -16.31 11.08 -46.36
C TYR A 199 -16.43 12.58 -46.03
N GLN A 200 -17.62 13.01 -45.59
CA GLN A 200 -17.96 14.41 -45.30
C GLN A 200 -17.63 14.86 -43.85
N GLY A 201 -16.97 14.02 -43.05
CA GLY A 201 -16.57 14.35 -41.67
C GLY A 201 -17.57 13.96 -40.57
N THR A 202 -17.23 14.32 -39.33
CA THR A 202 -17.97 14.01 -38.10
C THR A 202 -18.52 15.26 -37.42
N LYS A 203 -19.70 15.14 -36.78
CA LYS A 203 -20.27 16.17 -35.91
C LYS A 203 -19.54 16.23 -34.57
N TYR A 204 -19.20 17.43 -34.14
CA TYR A 204 -18.31 17.70 -33.00
C TYR A 204 -18.94 18.67 -31.99
N LYS A 205 -18.24 18.93 -30.89
CA LYS A 205 -18.61 19.94 -29.90
C LYS A 205 -17.43 20.83 -29.56
N LEU A 206 -17.72 22.09 -29.27
CA LEU A 206 -16.74 23.10 -28.85
C LEU A 206 -17.05 23.57 -27.42
N ALA A 207 -16.01 23.88 -26.65
CA ALA A 207 -16.12 24.56 -25.39
C ALA A 207 -15.14 25.75 -25.32
N PRO A 208 -15.55 26.87 -24.71
CA PRO A 208 -14.70 28.04 -24.53
C PRO A 208 -13.52 27.75 -23.58
N HIS A 209 -12.50 28.61 -23.62
CA HIS A 209 -11.40 28.54 -22.68
C HIS A 209 -11.89 28.76 -21.25
N THR A 210 -11.59 27.82 -20.36
CA THR A 210 -12.04 27.89 -18.96
C THR A 210 -10.91 28.41 -18.07
N ASP A 211 -10.88 29.72 -17.83
CA ASP A 211 -9.99 30.32 -16.82
C ASP A 211 -10.28 29.73 -15.44
N GLN A 212 -9.29 29.02 -14.89
CA GLN A 212 -9.36 28.43 -13.54
C GLN A 212 -8.67 29.31 -12.48
N THR A 213 -7.98 30.39 -12.89
CA THR A 213 -7.17 31.22 -11.99
C THR A 213 -8.00 31.78 -10.84
N LYS A 214 -9.19 32.31 -11.16
CA LYS A 214 -10.16 32.85 -10.19
C LYS A 214 -10.66 31.80 -9.19
N VAL A 215 -10.65 30.51 -9.55
CA VAL A 215 -11.00 29.40 -8.64
C VAL A 215 -9.86 29.12 -7.67
N TYR A 216 -8.63 29.06 -8.18
CA TYR A 216 -7.43 28.85 -7.36
C TYR A 216 -7.21 30.03 -6.40
N GLU A 217 -7.30 31.27 -6.88
CA GLU A 217 -7.20 32.49 -6.08
C GLU A 217 -8.24 32.54 -4.95
N ALA A 218 -9.51 32.20 -5.23
CA ALA A 218 -10.55 32.12 -4.21
C ALA A 218 -10.26 31.05 -3.14
N VAL A 219 -9.62 29.95 -3.51
CA VAL A 219 -9.13 28.92 -2.57
C VAL A 219 -7.92 29.43 -1.78
N PHE A 220 -6.94 30.08 -2.41
CA PHE A 220 -5.77 30.65 -1.74
C PHE A 220 -6.17 31.73 -0.73
N ALA A 221 -7.07 32.65 -1.09
CA ALA A 221 -7.66 33.62 -0.16
C ALA A 221 -8.38 32.93 1.02
N ARG A 222 -9.09 31.82 0.77
CA ARG A 222 -9.80 31.07 1.84
C ARG A 222 -8.85 30.31 2.78
N LEU A 223 -7.70 29.84 2.27
CA LEU A 223 -6.67 29.19 3.09
C LEU A 223 -5.79 30.21 3.83
N ARG A 224 -5.37 31.32 3.18
CA ARG A 224 -4.63 32.42 3.83
C ARG A 224 -5.40 33.02 5.02
N SER A 225 -6.73 33.07 4.95
CA SER A 225 -7.61 33.49 6.06
C SER A 225 -7.87 32.40 7.12
N GLY A 226 -7.04 31.36 7.21
CA GLY A 226 -7.16 30.27 8.19
C GLY A 226 -8.41 29.39 8.02
N GLY A 227 -9.11 29.52 6.89
CA GLY A 227 -10.35 28.82 6.60
C GLY A 227 -10.14 27.36 6.19
N CYS A 228 -11.24 26.62 6.13
CA CYS A 228 -11.26 25.26 5.60
C CYS A 228 -11.82 25.22 4.17
N VAL A 229 -11.15 24.46 3.31
CA VAL A 229 -11.62 24.11 1.96
C VAL A 229 -11.73 22.59 1.88
N GLY A 230 -12.68 22.07 1.08
CA GLY A 230 -12.80 20.64 0.85
C GLY A 230 -13.10 20.25 -0.59
N ILE A 231 -12.53 19.13 -1.02
CA ILE A 231 -12.57 18.62 -2.40
C ILE A 231 -12.78 17.10 -2.42
N PHE A 232 -13.63 16.65 -3.35
CA PHE A 232 -13.72 15.25 -3.77
C PHE A 232 -12.79 15.04 -4.97
N PRO A 233 -11.63 14.36 -4.81
CA PRO A 233 -10.52 14.39 -5.77
C PRO A 233 -10.82 13.70 -7.10
N GLU A 234 -11.71 12.71 -7.07
CA GLU A 234 -12.24 11.94 -8.20
C GLU A 234 -12.97 12.87 -9.20
N GLY A 235 -13.53 13.97 -8.69
CA GLY A 235 -14.18 15.02 -9.47
C GLY A 235 -15.50 14.62 -10.11
N GLY A 236 -16.12 13.51 -9.70
CA GLY A 236 -17.45 13.08 -10.12
C GLY A 236 -17.92 11.91 -9.26
N SER A 237 -19.23 11.82 -9.00
CA SER A 237 -19.81 10.81 -8.12
C SER A 237 -20.06 9.47 -8.84
N HIS A 238 -19.91 8.36 -8.13
CA HIS A 238 -20.00 7.01 -8.71
C HIS A 238 -20.49 5.93 -7.74
N ASP A 239 -20.91 4.80 -8.32
CA ASP A 239 -21.38 3.62 -7.58
C ASP A 239 -20.28 2.58 -7.28
N ARG A 240 -19.02 2.86 -7.66
CA ARG A 240 -17.88 1.95 -7.48
C ARG A 240 -17.47 1.89 -6.01
N SER A 241 -17.02 0.72 -5.56
CA SER A 241 -16.38 0.49 -4.26
C SER A 241 -14.93 1.01 -4.21
N GLU A 242 -14.23 0.94 -5.33
CA GLU A 242 -12.87 1.45 -5.52
C GLU A 242 -12.81 2.98 -5.65
N LEU A 243 -11.70 3.56 -5.21
CA LEU A 243 -11.32 4.96 -5.45
C LEU A 243 -11.01 5.20 -6.94
N LEU A 244 -11.54 6.29 -7.50
CA LEU A 244 -11.12 6.72 -8.85
C LEU A 244 -9.79 7.52 -8.83
N PRO A 245 -9.07 7.58 -9.96
CA PRO A 245 -7.83 8.36 -10.07
C PRO A 245 -7.99 9.83 -9.64
N ILE A 246 -7.11 10.25 -8.73
CA ILE A 246 -7.10 11.58 -8.13
C ILE A 246 -6.69 12.65 -9.15
N LYS A 247 -7.48 13.73 -9.23
CA LYS A 247 -7.16 14.87 -10.12
C LYS A 247 -6.17 15.82 -9.46
N ALA A 248 -5.20 16.28 -10.26
CA ALA A 248 -4.10 17.14 -9.84
C ALA A 248 -4.50 18.47 -9.18
N GLY A 249 -5.77 18.91 -9.32
CA GLY A 249 -6.28 20.13 -8.68
C GLY A 249 -6.07 20.17 -7.16
N VAL A 250 -6.10 19.03 -6.46
CA VAL A 250 -5.79 18.97 -5.01
C VAL A 250 -4.37 19.46 -4.73
N ALA A 251 -3.39 18.89 -5.44
CA ALA A 251 -1.98 19.23 -5.28
C ALA A 251 -1.68 20.66 -5.76
N ILE A 252 -2.29 21.10 -6.87
CA ILE A 252 -2.18 22.48 -7.37
C ILE A 252 -2.69 23.50 -6.34
N MET A 253 -3.83 23.22 -5.68
CA MET A 253 -4.35 24.10 -4.64
C MET A 253 -3.45 24.16 -3.41
N ALA A 254 -2.94 23.02 -2.94
CA ALA A 254 -2.11 22.96 -1.74
C ALA A 254 -0.71 23.57 -1.97
N LEU A 255 -0.06 23.21 -3.08
CA LEU A 255 1.26 23.75 -3.46
C LEU A 255 1.17 25.23 -3.84
N GLY A 256 0.10 25.67 -4.51
CA GLY A 256 -0.12 27.08 -4.83
C GLY A 256 -0.27 27.96 -3.58
N ALA A 257 -1.10 27.53 -2.61
CA ALA A 257 -1.27 28.24 -1.35
C ALA A 257 0.04 28.34 -0.53
N LEU A 258 0.84 27.28 -0.52
CA LEU A 258 2.16 27.29 0.14
C LEU A 258 3.22 28.06 -0.67
N ALA A 259 3.13 28.10 -2.00
CA ALA A 259 4.03 28.88 -2.84
C ALA A 259 3.79 30.39 -2.69
N GLU A 260 2.54 30.84 -2.52
CA GLU A 260 2.19 32.22 -2.16
C GLU A 260 2.42 32.55 -0.68
N SER A 261 2.29 31.58 0.23
CA SER A 261 2.29 31.81 1.67
C SER A 261 2.84 30.59 2.43
N PRO A 262 4.17 30.38 2.44
CA PRO A 262 4.79 29.17 2.99
C PRO A 262 4.50 28.98 4.48
N ASN A 263 4.45 30.08 5.23
CA ASN A 263 4.22 30.05 6.68
C ASN A 263 2.72 29.92 7.07
N CYS A 264 1.82 29.59 6.14
CA CYS A 264 0.39 29.48 6.46
C CYS A 264 0.00 28.23 7.28
N GLY A 265 0.87 27.23 7.40
CA GLY A 265 0.63 26.02 8.20
C GLY A 265 -0.47 25.12 7.65
N LEU A 266 -0.59 25.01 6.33
CA LEU A 266 -1.64 24.25 5.65
C LEU A 266 -1.59 22.75 5.96
N LYS A 267 -2.66 22.23 6.56
CA LYS A 267 -2.84 20.80 6.86
C LYS A 267 -3.80 20.14 5.87
N ILE A 268 -3.40 18.99 5.34
CA ILE A 268 -4.27 18.12 4.54
C ILE A 268 -4.86 17.04 5.44
N VAL A 269 -6.17 16.85 5.39
CA VAL A 269 -6.88 15.81 6.14
C VAL A 269 -7.61 14.88 5.16
N PRO A 270 -7.24 13.59 5.07
CA PRO A 270 -7.99 12.61 4.30
C PRO A 270 -9.27 12.20 5.05
N VAL A 271 -10.37 12.00 4.32
CA VAL A 271 -11.68 11.65 4.88
C VAL A 271 -12.32 10.49 4.11
N GLY A 272 -12.52 9.36 4.79
CA GLY A 272 -13.20 8.18 4.26
C GLY A 272 -14.72 8.27 4.40
N MET A 273 -15.44 8.19 3.28
CA MET A 273 -16.90 8.27 3.19
C MET A 273 -17.53 6.87 3.06
N ASN A 274 -17.62 6.15 4.18
CA ASN A 274 -17.98 4.73 4.19
C ASN A 274 -19.50 4.52 4.36
N TYR A 275 -20.18 4.03 3.32
CA TYR A 275 -21.64 3.82 3.32
C TYR A 275 -22.06 2.35 3.27
N PHE A 276 -22.94 1.92 4.18
CA PHE A 276 -23.49 0.56 4.13
C PHE A 276 -24.47 0.33 2.98
N HIS A 277 -25.25 1.34 2.59
CA HIS A 277 -26.29 1.27 1.55
C HIS A 277 -26.70 2.68 1.08
N PRO A 278 -25.84 3.45 0.37
CA PRO A 278 -26.03 4.90 0.18
C PRO A 278 -27.39 5.29 -0.44
N HIS A 279 -27.88 4.49 -1.39
CA HIS A 279 -29.17 4.73 -2.08
C HIS A 279 -30.43 4.30 -1.31
N LYS A 280 -30.31 3.62 -0.15
CA LYS A 280 -31.47 3.18 0.65
C LYS A 280 -31.80 4.25 1.70
N PHE A 281 -33.10 4.52 1.85
CA PHE A 281 -33.63 5.31 2.96
C PHE A 281 -33.45 4.53 4.27
N ARG A 282 -33.22 5.25 5.37
CA ARG A 282 -32.79 4.74 6.69
C ARG A 282 -31.52 3.89 6.66
N SER A 283 -30.63 4.15 5.69
CA SER A 283 -29.28 3.57 5.66
C SER A 283 -28.37 4.18 6.74
N ARG A 284 -27.13 3.70 6.85
CA ARG A 284 -26.13 4.21 7.80
C ARG A 284 -24.87 4.65 7.06
N ALA A 285 -24.25 5.70 7.57
CA ALA A 285 -23.00 6.27 7.07
C ALA A 285 -21.96 6.35 8.20
N VAL A 286 -20.69 6.19 7.85
CA VAL A 286 -19.54 6.36 8.73
C VAL A 286 -18.55 7.29 8.03
N ILE A 287 -18.12 8.34 8.72
CA ILE A 287 -17.19 9.36 8.19
C ILE A 287 -15.91 9.27 9.00
N GLU A 288 -14.80 8.92 8.36
CA GLU A 288 -13.53 8.60 9.02
C GLU A 288 -12.43 9.60 8.66
N PHE A 289 -12.04 10.42 9.64
CA PHE A 289 -10.97 11.41 9.52
C PHE A 289 -9.61 10.76 9.84
N GLY A 290 -8.69 10.81 8.89
CA GLY A 290 -7.33 10.28 9.06
C GLY A 290 -6.43 11.20 9.89
N ALA A 291 -5.13 10.92 9.87
CA ALA A 291 -4.15 11.83 10.44
C ALA A 291 -4.00 13.08 9.54
N PRO A 292 -3.96 14.31 10.10
CA PRO A 292 -3.54 15.48 9.36
C PRO A 292 -2.05 15.35 8.99
N PHE A 293 -1.69 15.76 7.78
CA PHE A 293 -0.30 15.87 7.36
C PHE A 293 -0.03 17.23 6.68
N GLU A 294 1.25 17.62 6.64
CA GLU A 294 1.73 18.85 6.03
C GLU A 294 2.57 18.50 4.79
N ILE A 295 2.68 19.40 3.80
CA ILE A 295 3.55 19.19 2.64
C ILE A 295 4.98 19.60 3.02
N PRO A 296 6.01 18.76 2.81
CA PRO A 296 7.40 19.12 3.13
C PRO A 296 7.89 20.34 2.32
N PRO A 297 8.66 21.28 2.92
CA PRO A 297 9.09 22.52 2.24
C PRO A 297 9.78 22.31 0.89
N HIS A 298 10.65 21.30 0.76
CA HIS A 298 11.35 20.99 -0.49
C HIS A 298 10.40 20.69 -1.67
N VAL A 299 9.18 20.21 -1.41
CA VAL A 299 8.17 19.98 -2.46
C VAL A 299 7.51 21.29 -2.92
N VAL A 300 7.41 22.27 -2.03
CA VAL A 300 6.99 23.64 -2.36
C VAL A 300 8.09 24.37 -3.14
N GLU A 301 9.36 24.14 -2.79
CA GLU A 301 10.53 24.65 -3.52
C GLU A 301 10.63 24.05 -4.93
N MET A 302 10.48 22.73 -5.10
CA MET A 302 10.38 22.11 -6.43
C MET A 302 9.22 22.70 -7.26
N TYR A 303 8.10 23.04 -6.62
CA TYR A 303 6.99 23.71 -7.31
C TYR A 303 7.30 25.16 -7.73
N ARG A 304 8.11 25.89 -6.96
CA ARG A 304 8.62 27.22 -7.35
C ARG A 304 9.68 27.13 -8.45
N ASN A 305 10.60 26.17 -8.34
CA ASN A 305 11.79 26.00 -9.21
C ASN A 305 11.46 25.29 -10.54
N ASN A 306 10.31 25.60 -11.15
CA ASN A 306 9.77 25.02 -12.39
C ASN A 306 9.55 23.50 -12.45
N GLN A 307 9.95 22.70 -11.46
CA GLN A 307 9.69 21.24 -11.36
C GLN A 307 8.24 20.91 -10.93
N ARG A 308 7.27 21.77 -11.31
CA ARG A 308 5.86 21.74 -10.89
C ARG A 308 5.19 20.39 -11.09
N ARG A 309 5.52 19.66 -12.17
CA ARG A 309 4.90 18.37 -12.50
C ARG A 309 5.28 17.25 -11.54
N GLU A 310 6.52 17.23 -11.05
CA GLU A 310 7.04 16.21 -10.13
C GLU A 310 6.54 16.48 -8.71
N ALA A 311 6.58 17.74 -8.27
CA ALA A 311 5.99 18.17 -7.00
C ALA A 311 4.48 17.85 -6.92
N ILE A 312 3.73 18.10 -8.01
CA ILE A 312 2.31 17.73 -8.11
C ILE A 312 2.13 16.21 -7.98
N GLY A 313 2.98 15.40 -8.63
CA GLY A 313 2.93 13.93 -8.56
C GLY A 313 3.11 13.41 -7.14
N GLN A 314 4.17 13.83 -6.45
CA GLN A 314 4.46 13.41 -5.08
C GLN A 314 3.30 13.73 -4.11
N VAL A 315 2.68 14.90 -4.24
CA VAL A 315 1.53 15.28 -3.40
C VAL A 315 0.27 14.46 -3.75
N ILE A 316 0.03 14.13 -5.02
CA ILE A 316 -1.07 13.22 -5.41
C ILE A 316 -0.88 11.84 -4.79
N ASP A 317 0.32 11.26 -4.90
CA ASP A 317 0.60 9.91 -4.38
C ASP A 317 0.52 9.87 -2.85
N THR A 318 1.00 10.91 -2.16
CA THR A 318 0.85 11.08 -0.70
C THR A 318 -0.63 11.16 -0.30
N VAL A 319 -1.43 11.96 -1.00
CA VAL A 319 -2.89 12.07 -0.76
C VAL A 319 -3.60 10.74 -1.05
N TYR A 320 -3.18 10.00 -2.08
CA TYR A 320 -3.76 8.69 -2.42
C TYR A 320 -3.52 7.67 -1.30
N GLN A 321 -2.28 7.52 -0.82
CA GLN A 321 -1.94 6.64 0.30
C GLN A 321 -2.71 7.04 1.58
N ALA A 322 -2.79 8.34 1.86
CA ALA A 322 -3.50 8.87 3.01
C ALA A 322 -5.02 8.56 2.96
N LEU A 323 -5.66 8.69 1.77
CA LEU A 323 -7.07 8.31 1.57
C LEU A 323 -7.29 6.81 1.68
N SER A 324 -6.43 5.98 1.07
CA SER A 324 -6.52 4.52 1.14
C SER A 324 -6.44 3.98 2.59
N SER A 325 -5.89 4.76 3.53
CA SER A 325 -5.86 4.40 4.96
C SER A 325 -7.19 4.59 5.70
N VAL A 326 -8.15 5.35 5.15
CA VAL A 326 -9.44 5.69 5.79
C VAL A 326 -10.67 5.19 5.01
N THR A 327 -10.49 4.79 3.75
CA THR A 327 -11.54 4.12 2.96
C THR A 327 -11.48 2.61 3.21
N VAL A 328 -12.59 2.02 3.65
CA VAL A 328 -12.66 0.56 3.86
C VAL A 328 -12.94 -0.12 2.51
N SER A 329 -11.87 -0.47 1.80
CA SER A 329 -11.89 -1.21 0.53
C SER A 329 -12.32 -2.67 0.72
N ALA A 330 -13.54 -2.91 1.21
CA ALA A 330 -14.18 -4.22 1.16
C ALA A 330 -14.96 -4.32 -0.17
N PRO A 331 -14.62 -5.25 -1.09
CA PRO A 331 -15.22 -5.27 -2.41
C PRO A 331 -16.74 -5.55 -2.41
N ASP A 332 -17.24 -6.29 -1.41
CA ASP A 332 -18.67 -6.54 -1.20
C ASP A 332 -19.16 -6.29 0.23
N TYR A 333 -20.43 -5.90 0.34
CA TYR A 333 -21.15 -5.75 1.62
C TYR A 333 -21.14 -7.04 2.45
N ASP A 334 -21.28 -8.21 1.81
CA ASP A 334 -21.28 -9.49 2.52
C ASP A 334 -19.90 -9.83 3.10
N ILE A 335 -18.81 -9.47 2.40
CA ILE A 335 -17.44 -9.61 2.91
C ILE A 335 -17.23 -8.72 4.13
N LEU A 336 -17.69 -7.46 4.08
CA LEU A 336 -17.69 -6.57 5.25
C LEU A 336 -18.48 -7.15 6.43
N MET A 337 -19.58 -7.87 6.17
CA MET A 337 -20.36 -8.56 7.21
C MET A 337 -19.68 -9.83 7.75
N VAL A 338 -18.83 -10.50 6.97
CA VAL A 338 -17.98 -11.62 7.43
C VAL A 338 -16.82 -11.10 8.28
N ILE A 339 -16.09 -10.08 7.83
CA ILE A 339 -15.03 -9.41 8.61
C ILE A 339 -15.57 -8.93 9.98
N GLN A 340 -16.72 -8.27 9.98
CA GLN A 340 -17.39 -7.84 11.22
C GLN A 340 -17.95 -9.00 12.07
N ALA A 341 -18.07 -10.21 11.54
CA ALA A 341 -18.42 -11.42 12.30
C ALA A 341 -17.17 -12.11 12.86
N ALA A 342 -16.12 -12.30 12.07
CA ALA A 342 -14.83 -12.82 12.52
C ALA A 342 -14.27 -11.98 13.70
N ARG A 343 -14.32 -10.64 13.62
CA ARG A 343 -13.93 -9.75 14.73
C ARG A 343 -14.77 -9.92 16.02
N ARG A 344 -16.02 -10.40 15.92
CA ARG A 344 -16.87 -10.68 17.09
C ARG A 344 -16.57 -12.04 17.71
N LEU A 345 -16.20 -13.01 16.87
CA LEU A 345 -15.80 -14.35 17.29
C LEU A 345 -14.40 -14.32 17.95
N TYR A 346 -13.42 -13.66 17.33
CA TYR A 346 -12.04 -13.51 17.86
C TYR A 346 -11.92 -12.69 19.15
N ASN A 347 -12.96 -11.97 19.59
CA ASN A 347 -12.88 -11.13 20.79
C ASN A 347 -13.24 -11.94 22.06
N PRO A 348 -12.33 -12.06 23.05
CA PRO A 348 -12.59 -12.84 24.26
C PRO A 348 -13.79 -12.32 25.05
N THR A 349 -14.55 -13.27 25.62
CA THR A 349 -15.85 -13.05 26.27
C THR A 349 -15.83 -11.90 27.28
N GLY A 350 -16.85 -11.02 27.20
CA GLY A 350 -17.09 -9.92 28.13
C GLY A 350 -16.22 -8.65 27.92
N LYS A 351 -15.05 -8.72 27.27
CA LYS A 351 -14.17 -7.56 27.11
C LYS A 351 -14.66 -6.62 26.00
N LYS A 352 -14.87 -5.34 26.32
CA LYS A 352 -15.14 -4.26 25.34
C LYS A 352 -13.80 -3.68 24.86
N LEU A 353 -13.38 -4.01 23.62
CA LEU A 353 -12.19 -3.41 23.02
C LEU A 353 -12.36 -1.89 22.81
N PRO A 354 -11.31 -1.08 23.03
CA PRO A 354 -11.35 0.35 22.75
C PRO A 354 -11.47 0.60 21.24
N LEU A 355 -12.14 1.70 20.88
CA LEU A 355 -12.54 1.98 19.50
C LEU A 355 -11.40 2.03 18.45
N PRO A 356 -10.15 2.45 18.76
CA PRO A 356 -9.04 2.37 17.81
C PRO A 356 -8.62 0.94 17.49
N VAL A 357 -8.51 0.05 18.49
CA VAL A 357 -8.15 -1.37 18.30
C VAL A 357 -9.21 -2.08 17.44
N VAL A 358 -10.48 -1.70 17.58
CA VAL A 358 -11.57 -2.19 16.71
C VAL A 358 -11.40 -1.77 15.25
N VAL A 359 -10.85 -0.58 14.95
CA VAL A 359 -10.60 -0.13 13.57
C VAL A 359 -9.41 -0.85 12.97
N GLU A 360 -8.28 -0.88 13.69
CA GLU A 360 -7.07 -1.55 13.21
C GLU A 360 -7.31 -3.05 13.01
N LEU A 361 -8.04 -3.73 13.91
CA LEU A 361 -8.41 -5.14 13.72
C LEU A 361 -9.36 -5.36 12.53
N ASN A 362 -10.32 -4.45 12.25
CA ASN A 362 -11.12 -4.53 11.02
C ASN A 362 -10.24 -4.36 9.76
N ARG A 363 -9.27 -3.44 9.79
CA ARG A 363 -8.32 -3.20 8.69
C ARG A 363 -7.43 -4.42 8.43
N ARG A 364 -6.85 -5.01 9.48
CA ARG A 364 -6.02 -6.21 9.38
C ARG A 364 -6.82 -7.41 8.85
N LEU A 365 -8.05 -7.60 9.31
CA LEU A 365 -8.96 -8.64 8.80
C LEU A 365 -9.39 -8.39 7.35
N ALA A 366 -9.53 -7.14 6.91
CA ALA A 366 -9.84 -6.81 5.51
C ALA A 366 -8.65 -7.14 4.59
N LEU A 367 -7.44 -6.71 4.95
CA LEU A 367 -6.20 -7.02 4.23
C LEU A 367 -5.94 -8.54 4.16
N GLY A 368 -6.19 -9.26 5.25
CA GLY A 368 -6.11 -10.71 5.30
C GLY A 368 -7.12 -11.40 4.39
N TYR A 369 -8.38 -10.98 4.43
CA TYR A 369 -9.40 -11.50 3.53
C TYR A 369 -9.03 -11.23 2.06
N GLU A 370 -8.53 -10.04 1.73
CA GLU A 370 -8.15 -9.69 0.35
C GLU A 370 -6.96 -10.50 -0.16
N ARG A 371 -5.92 -10.70 0.67
CA ARG A 371 -4.71 -11.48 0.33
C ARG A 371 -5.02 -12.97 0.15
N TYR A 372 -5.83 -13.56 1.02
CA TYR A 372 -6.10 -15.01 1.04
C TYR A 372 -7.53 -15.37 0.58
N LYS A 373 -8.18 -14.51 -0.21
CA LYS A 373 -9.56 -14.68 -0.73
C LYS A 373 -9.82 -16.00 -1.49
N ASN A 374 -8.77 -16.62 -2.02
CA ASN A 374 -8.82 -17.87 -2.79
C ASN A 374 -8.57 -19.13 -1.93
N ASP A 375 -8.11 -18.99 -0.68
CA ASP A 375 -7.83 -20.14 0.20
C ASP A 375 -9.15 -20.86 0.54
N GLU A 376 -9.20 -22.18 0.36
CA GLU A 376 -10.39 -22.98 0.64
C GLU A 376 -10.79 -22.87 2.13
N ARG A 377 -9.82 -22.79 3.05
CA ARG A 377 -10.07 -22.62 4.49
C ARG A 377 -10.80 -21.31 4.77
N ILE A 378 -10.37 -20.20 4.15
CA ILE A 378 -11.04 -18.91 4.25
C ILE A 378 -12.39 -18.93 3.54
N THR A 379 -12.52 -19.61 2.40
CA THR A 379 -13.78 -19.72 1.65
C THR A 379 -14.83 -20.52 2.44
N LYS A 380 -14.44 -21.66 3.00
CA LYS A 380 -15.22 -22.56 3.87
C LYS A 380 -15.60 -21.87 5.17
N LEU A 381 -14.65 -21.23 5.86
CA LEU A 381 -14.94 -20.48 7.09
C LEU A 381 -15.81 -19.25 6.80
N SER A 382 -15.59 -18.52 5.70
CA SER A 382 -16.43 -17.40 5.29
C SER A 382 -17.85 -17.83 4.97
N LYS A 383 -18.03 -19.00 4.34
CA LYS A 383 -19.35 -19.62 4.12
C LYS A 383 -20.02 -19.95 5.48
N SER A 384 -19.33 -20.62 6.39
CA SER A 384 -19.86 -21.00 7.71
C SER A 384 -20.13 -19.79 8.63
N VAL A 385 -19.29 -18.75 8.59
CA VAL A 385 -19.47 -17.49 9.31
C VAL A 385 -20.57 -16.64 8.67
N LYS A 386 -20.70 -16.62 7.34
CA LYS A 386 -21.83 -15.99 6.65
C LYS A 386 -23.14 -16.70 6.96
N GLU A 387 -23.11 -18.03 7.05
CA GLU A 387 -24.24 -18.85 7.46
C GLU A 387 -24.62 -18.55 8.91
N TYR A 388 -23.72 -18.73 9.89
CA TYR A 388 -23.97 -18.39 11.30
C TYR A 388 -24.46 -16.94 11.49
N ASN A 389 -23.81 -15.97 10.84
CA ASN A 389 -24.23 -14.57 10.87
C ASN A 389 -25.54 -14.30 10.11
N SER A 390 -26.07 -15.27 9.35
CA SER A 390 -27.42 -15.27 8.76
C SER A 390 -28.41 -16.02 9.64
N GLN A 391 -28.04 -17.14 10.27
CA GLN A 391 -28.80 -17.82 11.32
C GLN A 391 -29.11 -16.84 12.48
N LEU A 392 -28.12 -16.06 12.91
CA LEU A 392 -28.29 -14.94 13.84
C LEU A 392 -29.24 -13.84 13.34
N ARG A 393 -29.39 -13.63 12.01
CA ARG A 393 -30.36 -12.66 11.45
C ARG A 393 -31.76 -13.25 11.35
N TYR A 394 -31.89 -14.51 10.95
CA TYR A 394 -33.16 -15.25 10.98
C TYR A 394 -33.71 -15.38 12.41
N LEU A 395 -32.80 -15.50 13.39
CA LEU A 395 -33.09 -15.44 14.81
C LEU A 395 -32.99 -14.02 15.43
N ASN A 396 -32.68 -12.99 14.65
CA ASN A 396 -32.45 -11.60 15.09
C ASN A 396 -31.73 -11.46 16.47
N LEU A 397 -30.81 -12.38 16.74
CA LEU A 397 -29.99 -12.45 17.96
C LEU A 397 -28.67 -11.73 17.66
N ARG A 398 -28.31 -10.79 18.53
CA ARG A 398 -26.96 -10.23 18.52
C ARG A 398 -26.02 -11.28 19.11
N ASP A 399 -24.80 -11.37 18.58
CA ASP A 399 -23.80 -12.37 18.99
C ASP A 399 -23.56 -12.44 20.51
N HIS A 400 -23.53 -11.30 21.21
CA HIS A 400 -23.43 -11.26 22.68
C HIS A 400 -24.65 -11.83 23.42
N GLN A 401 -25.84 -11.83 22.80
CA GLN A 401 -27.04 -12.41 23.40
C GLN A 401 -27.00 -13.95 23.39
N VAL A 402 -26.28 -14.55 22.44
CA VAL A 402 -26.09 -16.02 22.37
C VAL A 402 -25.37 -16.51 23.62
N GLN A 403 -24.39 -15.75 24.13
CA GLN A 403 -23.63 -16.11 25.34
C GLN A 403 -24.53 -16.16 26.59
N TYR A 404 -25.33 -15.11 26.82
CA TYR A 404 -26.21 -15.00 27.99
C TYR A 404 -27.58 -15.70 27.85
N ALA A 405 -27.85 -16.40 26.74
CA ALA A 405 -29.14 -17.03 26.50
C ALA A 405 -29.30 -18.35 27.30
N THR A 406 -29.68 -18.23 28.56
CA THR A 406 -30.41 -19.24 29.36
C THR A 406 -31.79 -18.68 29.73
N MET A 407 -32.52 -18.23 28.71
CA MET A 407 -33.87 -17.68 28.87
C MET A 407 -34.84 -18.83 29.16
N SER A 408 -35.43 -18.85 30.36
CA SER A 408 -36.50 -19.79 30.69
C SER A 408 -37.68 -19.64 29.72
N ILE A 409 -38.38 -20.74 29.42
CA ILE A 409 -39.48 -20.77 28.45
C ILE A 409 -40.54 -19.72 28.82
N TRP A 410 -40.91 -19.60 30.10
CA TRP A 410 -41.76 -18.53 30.62
C TRP A 410 -41.31 -17.12 30.24
N LYS A 411 -40.01 -16.82 30.34
CA LYS A 411 -39.43 -15.52 29.97
C LYS A 411 -39.41 -15.31 28.45
N VAL A 412 -39.36 -16.37 27.65
CA VAL A 412 -39.55 -16.33 26.19
C VAL A 412 -41.01 -16.04 25.84
N ILE A 413 -41.97 -16.72 26.47
CA ILE A 413 -43.42 -16.51 26.30
C ILE A 413 -43.81 -15.07 26.65
N VAL A 414 -43.45 -14.59 27.85
CA VAL A 414 -43.75 -13.22 28.29
C VAL A 414 -43.11 -12.18 27.38
N LEU A 415 -41.87 -12.39 26.93
CA LEU A 415 -41.19 -11.48 26.00
C LEU A 415 -41.80 -11.51 24.59
N PHE A 416 -42.31 -12.65 24.14
CA PHE A 416 -43.05 -12.78 22.89
C PHE A 416 -44.38 -12.04 22.96
N ILE A 417 -45.21 -12.30 23.97
CA ILE A 417 -46.49 -11.62 24.21
C ILE A 417 -46.28 -10.10 24.29
N TYR A 418 -45.33 -9.64 25.12
CA TYR A 418 -44.99 -8.21 25.23
C TYR A 418 -44.58 -7.61 23.88
N ARG A 419 -43.76 -8.29 23.07
CA ARG A 419 -43.33 -7.78 21.76
C ARG A 419 -44.44 -7.83 20.71
N SER A 420 -45.32 -8.82 20.75
CA SER A 420 -46.48 -8.92 19.85
C SER A 420 -47.50 -7.82 20.14
N ILE A 421 -47.85 -7.60 21.42
CA ILE A 421 -48.70 -6.48 21.86
C ILE A 421 -48.04 -5.14 21.48
N LYS A 422 -46.75 -4.98 21.78
CA LYS A 422 -46.01 -3.76 21.43
C LYS A 422 -45.95 -3.53 19.92
N LEU A 423 -45.82 -4.58 19.11
CA LEU A 423 -45.85 -4.46 17.66
C LEU A 423 -47.25 -4.11 17.15
N LEU A 424 -48.32 -4.67 17.74
CA LEU A 424 -49.70 -4.34 17.40
C LEU A 424 -50.00 -2.85 17.69
N ILE A 425 -49.61 -2.34 18.86
CA ILE A 425 -49.73 -0.92 19.21
C ILE A 425 -48.91 -0.06 18.24
N LEU A 426 -47.65 -0.42 17.97
CA LEU A 426 -46.81 0.28 16.99
C LEU A 426 -47.41 0.25 15.58
N PHE A 427 -48.06 -0.84 15.18
CA PHE A 427 -48.73 -0.99 13.88
C PHE A 427 -49.94 -0.04 13.77
N LEU A 428 -50.83 -0.06 14.76
CA LEU A 428 -51.99 0.84 14.84
C LEU A 428 -51.55 2.32 14.82
N CYS A 429 -50.48 2.68 15.53
CA CYS A 429 -49.94 4.06 15.50
C CYS A 429 -49.15 4.42 14.23
N THR A 430 -48.63 3.46 13.46
CA THR A 430 -47.81 3.73 12.26
C THR A 430 -48.62 3.71 10.97
N VAL A 431 -49.63 2.84 10.84
CA VAL A 431 -50.40 2.67 9.60
C VAL A 431 -51.00 3.98 9.07
N PRO A 432 -51.63 4.86 9.89
CA PRO A 432 -52.14 6.14 9.41
C PRO A 432 -51.04 7.04 8.83
N GLY A 433 -49.91 7.17 9.53
CA GLY A 433 -48.78 7.98 9.07
C GLY A 433 -48.08 7.40 7.84
N LEU A 434 -48.02 6.08 7.70
CA LEU A 434 -47.50 5.39 6.51
C LEU A 434 -48.42 5.55 5.30
N LEU A 435 -49.74 5.54 5.51
CA LEU A 435 -50.74 5.77 4.46
C LEU A 435 -50.66 7.21 3.95
N LEU A 436 -50.66 8.20 4.85
CA LEU A 436 -50.50 9.63 4.52
C LEU A 436 -49.17 9.93 3.83
N PHE A 437 -48.07 9.28 4.22
CA PHE A 437 -46.77 9.47 3.58
C PHE A 437 -46.54 8.56 2.34
N SER A 438 -47.47 7.65 2.03
CA SER A 438 -47.33 6.72 0.91
C SER A 438 -47.14 7.39 -0.46
N PRO A 439 -47.78 8.53 -0.80
CA PRO A 439 -47.55 9.20 -2.09
C PRO A 439 -46.10 9.69 -2.20
N VAL A 440 -45.47 10.10 -1.09
CA VAL A 440 -44.05 10.51 -1.06
C VAL A 440 -43.15 9.30 -1.33
N PHE A 441 -43.41 8.16 -0.73
CA PHE A 441 -42.65 6.94 -1.01
C PHE A 441 -42.79 6.46 -2.46
N VAL A 442 -43.98 6.56 -3.06
CA VAL A 442 -44.21 6.21 -4.47
C VAL A 442 -43.52 7.21 -5.41
N ALA A 443 -43.74 8.51 -5.23
CA ALA A 443 -43.16 9.56 -6.07
C ALA A 443 -41.63 9.57 -6.00
N THR A 444 -41.04 9.49 -4.80
CA THR A 444 -39.58 9.41 -4.63
C THR A 444 -39.00 8.17 -5.32
N LYS A 445 -39.65 6.99 -5.22
CA LYS A 445 -39.25 5.74 -5.87
C LYS A 445 -39.29 5.84 -7.40
N ILE A 446 -40.32 6.46 -7.98
CA ILE A 446 -40.46 6.65 -9.43
C ILE A 446 -39.45 7.69 -9.95
N ILE A 447 -39.43 8.88 -9.36
CA ILE A 447 -38.61 10.00 -9.82
C ILE A 447 -37.12 9.68 -9.66
N SER A 448 -36.68 9.09 -8.54
CA SER A 448 -35.27 8.72 -8.37
C SER A 448 -34.83 7.66 -9.37
N ARG A 449 -35.72 6.73 -9.77
CA ARG A 449 -35.43 5.74 -10.82
C ARG A 449 -35.34 6.38 -12.22
N LYS A 450 -36.24 7.31 -12.56
CA LYS A 450 -36.22 8.04 -13.84
C LYS A 450 -34.94 8.89 -13.96
N LYS A 451 -34.54 9.57 -12.88
CA LYS A 451 -33.30 10.38 -12.83
C LYS A 451 -32.03 9.52 -12.79
N ALA A 452 -32.04 8.35 -12.13
CA ALA A 452 -30.93 7.39 -12.18
C ALA A 452 -30.67 6.86 -13.60
N LYS A 453 -31.72 6.49 -14.34
CA LYS A 453 -31.59 6.09 -15.77
C LYS A 453 -30.99 7.21 -16.62
N ALA A 454 -31.45 8.45 -16.45
CA ALA A 454 -30.90 9.60 -17.17
C ALA A 454 -29.43 9.89 -16.80
N ALA A 455 -29.05 9.77 -15.53
CA ALA A 455 -27.68 9.95 -15.07
C ALA A 455 -26.72 8.85 -15.56
N LEU A 456 -27.22 7.63 -15.77
CA LEU A 456 -26.47 6.53 -16.38
C LEU A 456 -26.25 6.78 -17.89
N ALA A 457 -27.30 7.15 -18.62
CA ALA A 457 -27.20 7.46 -20.05
C ALA A 457 -26.25 8.65 -20.35
N GLY A 458 -26.07 9.56 -19.40
CA GLY A 458 -25.16 10.71 -19.51
C GLY A 458 -23.73 10.50 -19.00
N SER A 459 -23.30 9.28 -18.63
CA SER A 459 -21.96 9.07 -18.06
C SER A 459 -21.37 7.68 -18.29
N THR A 460 -20.17 7.63 -18.87
CA THR A 460 -19.38 6.40 -19.07
C THR A 460 -18.75 5.85 -17.78
N VAL A 461 -18.70 6.63 -16.70
CA VAL A 461 -18.01 6.26 -15.44
C VAL A 461 -18.92 5.46 -14.50
N LYS A 462 -20.24 5.72 -14.58
CA LYS A 462 -21.27 5.18 -13.68
C LYS A 462 -21.74 3.80 -14.13
N ILE A 463 -21.98 2.90 -13.16
CA ILE A 463 -22.38 1.51 -13.45
C ILE A 463 -23.89 1.32 -13.27
N ARG A 464 -24.52 1.96 -12.28
CA ARG A 464 -25.94 1.75 -11.90
C ARG A 464 -26.73 3.03 -11.61
N GLY A 465 -26.10 4.20 -11.61
CA GLY A 465 -26.73 5.51 -11.38
C GLY A 465 -27.35 5.65 -9.97
N ARG A 466 -26.79 4.99 -8.97
CA ARG A 466 -27.32 4.96 -7.59
C ARG A 466 -26.92 6.23 -6.82
N ASP A 467 -25.79 6.82 -7.17
CA ASP A 467 -25.23 8.06 -6.62
C ASP A 467 -26.18 9.28 -6.62
N VAL A 468 -27.09 9.35 -7.60
CA VAL A 468 -28.11 10.41 -7.67
C VAL A 468 -29.40 10.07 -6.91
N MET A 469 -29.62 8.81 -6.53
CA MET A 469 -30.90 8.38 -5.92
C MET A 469 -31.12 8.96 -4.52
N ALA A 470 -30.07 9.11 -3.70
CA ALA A 470 -30.22 9.70 -2.37
C ALA A 470 -30.65 11.17 -2.47
N THR A 471 -29.96 11.95 -3.30
CA THR A 471 -30.30 13.35 -3.62
C THR A 471 -31.76 13.50 -4.07
N TRP A 472 -32.18 12.75 -5.10
CA TRP A 472 -33.54 12.93 -5.65
C TRP A 472 -34.64 12.45 -4.68
N LYS A 473 -34.36 11.52 -3.78
CA LYS A 473 -35.28 11.15 -2.70
C LYS A 473 -35.44 12.28 -1.67
N ILE A 474 -34.32 12.89 -1.25
CA ILE A 474 -34.35 14.02 -0.30
C ILE A 474 -35.05 15.23 -0.93
N LEU A 475 -34.71 15.61 -2.18
CA LEU A 475 -35.34 16.75 -2.86
C LEU A 475 -36.84 16.55 -3.09
N VAL A 476 -37.27 15.37 -3.57
CA VAL A 476 -38.70 15.10 -3.78
C VAL A 476 -39.45 15.04 -2.45
N ALA A 477 -38.87 14.47 -1.39
CA ALA A 477 -39.50 14.50 -0.06
C ALA A 477 -39.59 15.93 0.51
N CYS A 478 -38.55 16.73 0.36
CA CYS A 478 -38.49 18.12 0.83
C CYS A 478 -39.52 19.04 0.15
N GLY A 479 -39.87 18.77 -1.12
CA GLY A 479 -40.94 19.49 -1.82
C GLY A 479 -42.33 18.91 -1.57
N LEU A 480 -42.49 17.59 -1.74
CA LEU A 480 -43.80 16.95 -1.77
C LEU A 480 -44.41 16.75 -0.38
N ALA A 481 -43.61 16.47 0.66
CA ALA A 481 -44.15 16.23 2.00
C ALA A 481 -44.79 17.49 2.61
N PRO A 482 -44.16 18.69 2.59
CA PRO A 482 -44.83 19.91 3.04
C PRO A 482 -46.11 20.20 2.25
N THR A 483 -46.09 20.07 0.91
CA THR A 483 -47.29 20.28 0.08
C THR A 483 -48.45 19.36 0.47
N LEU A 484 -48.18 18.09 0.76
CA LEU A 484 -49.20 17.17 1.29
C LEU A 484 -49.68 17.58 2.68
N TYR A 485 -48.78 17.99 3.59
CA TYR A 485 -49.19 18.45 4.93
C TYR A 485 -50.02 19.73 4.87
N HIS A 486 -49.73 20.65 3.94
CA HIS A 486 -50.58 21.81 3.66
C HIS A 486 -51.95 21.38 3.15
N GLY A 487 -52.02 20.47 2.16
CA GLY A 487 -53.29 19.92 1.65
C GLY A 487 -54.13 19.24 2.74
N TYR A 488 -53.53 18.39 3.57
CA TYR A 488 -54.21 17.74 4.69
C TYR A 488 -54.66 18.75 5.76
N SER A 489 -53.85 19.77 6.06
CA SER A 489 -54.22 20.83 7.02
C SER A 489 -55.38 21.68 6.49
N ILE A 490 -55.37 22.04 5.20
CA ILE A 490 -56.47 22.77 4.53
C ILE A 490 -57.76 21.93 4.56
N ALA A 491 -57.69 20.63 4.27
CA ALA A 491 -58.86 19.75 4.29
C ALA A 491 -59.51 19.66 5.69
N VAL A 492 -58.70 19.55 6.76
CA VAL A 492 -59.25 19.51 8.13
C VAL A 492 -59.73 20.89 8.57
N VAL A 493 -59.10 21.99 8.15
CA VAL A 493 -59.58 23.36 8.41
C VAL A 493 -60.90 23.65 7.68
N ALA A 494 -61.08 23.18 6.44
CA ALA A 494 -62.36 23.26 5.75
C ALA A 494 -63.47 22.47 6.48
N ARG A 495 -63.14 21.27 7.01
CA ARG A 495 -64.06 20.49 7.87
C ARG A 495 -64.35 21.17 9.21
N ALA A 496 -63.39 21.90 9.77
CA ALA A 496 -63.55 22.70 10.99
C ALA A 496 -64.33 24.01 10.75
N TRP A 497 -64.30 24.57 9.53
CA TRP A 497 -65.14 25.70 9.14
C TRP A 497 -66.60 25.27 8.94
N TYR A 498 -66.83 24.10 8.34
CA TYR A 498 -68.18 23.59 8.05
C TYR A 498 -68.90 23.01 9.29
N ASP A 499 -68.30 22.04 10.00
CA ASP A 499 -68.96 21.30 11.11
C ASP A 499 -68.29 21.51 12.49
N ARG A 500 -67.35 22.48 12.62
CA ARG A 500 -66.51 22.65 13.84
C ARG A 500 -65.90 21.33 14.36
N LEU A 501 -65.54 20.44 13.43
CA LEU A 501 -65.10 19.07 13.70
C LEU A 501 -66.11 18.27 14.56
N TRP A 502 -67.36 18.17 14.10
CA TRP A 502 -68.46 17.52 14.83
C TRP A 502 -68.70 18.13 16.22
N GLY A 503 -68.60 19.46 16.32
CA GLY A 503 -68.80 20.21 17.56
C GLY A 503 -67.66 20.10 18.60
N TYR A 504 -66.61 19.32 18.35
CA TYR A 504 -65.48 19.19 19.30
C TYR A 504 -64.58 20.43 19.38
N LEU A 505 -64.66 21.36 18.43
CA LEU A 505 -63.85 22.58 18.42
C LEU A 505 -64.65 23.78 18.98
N PRO A 506 -64.25 24.39 20.13
CA PRO A 506 -64.91 25.58 20.67
C PRO A 506 -64.89 26.77 19.69
N GLU A 507 -65.96 27.55 19.69
CA GLU A 507 -66.16 28.63 18.72
C GLU A 507 -65.07 29.71 18.77
N TRP A 508 -64.56 29.99 19.98
CA TRP A 508 -63.51 30.98 20.25
C TRP A 508 -62.15 30.63 19.65
N VAL A 509 -61.93 29.38 19.20
CA VAL A 509 -60.65 28.96 18.61
C VAL A 509 -60.57 29.41 17.14
N PRO A 510 -59.61 30.29 16.75
CA PRO A 510 -59.51 30.74 15.37
C PRO A 510 -58.96 29.65 14.44
N LEU A 511 -59.52 29.52 13.24
CA LEU A 511 -59.14 28.51 12.24
C LEU A 511 -57.65 28.55 11.83
N PHE A 512 -56.98 29.69 12.00
CA PHE A 512 -55.53 29.82 11.80
C PHE A 512 -54.71 29.06 12.86
N PHE A 513 -55.12 29.06 14.12
CA PHE A 513 -54.47 28.25 15.16
C PHE A 513 -54.75 26.76 14.95
N VAL A 514 -55.95 26.41 14.49
CA VAL A 514 -56.31 25.04 14.09
C VAL A 514 -55.37 24.55 12.97
N TYR A 515 -55.16 25.36 11.94
CA TYR A 515 -54.20 25.07 10.86
C TYR A 515 -52.77 24.83 11.37
N LEU A 516 -52.23 25.73 12.21
CA LEU A 516 -50.86 25.62 12.74
C LEU A 516 -50.69 24.37 13.62
N ALA A 517 -51.65 24.11 14.52
CA ALA A 517 -51.63 22.93 15.39
C ALA A 517 -51.67 21.63 14.58
N ILE A 518 -52.58 21.54 13.59
CA ILE A 518 -52.71 20.37 12.72
C ILE A 518 -51.45 20.13 11.88
N TRP A 519 -50.82 21.18 11.36
CA TRP A 519 -49.58 21.05 10.59
C TRP A 519 -48.44 20.48 11.44
N VAL A 520 -48.30 20.93 12.70
CA VAL A 520 -47.36 20.36 13.67
C VAL A 520 -47.72 18.90 13.99
N VAL A 521 -49.00 18.57 14.14
CA VAL A 521 -49.48 17.19 14.35
C VAL A 521 -49.13 16.27 13.16
N TRP A 522 -49.27 16.71 11.90
CA TRP A 522 -48.86 15.90 10.74
C TRP A 522 -47.34 15.67 10.69
N VAL A 523 -46.54 16.68 11.03
CA VAL A 523 -45.08 16.53 11.16
C VAL A 523 -44.72 15.57 12.30
N ALA A 524 -45.41 15.65 13.45
CA ALA A 524 -45.21 14.75 14.57
C ALA A 524 -45.61 13.30 14.24
N ILE A 525 -46.79 13.09 13.63
CA ILE A 525 -47.29 11.77 13.21
C ILE A 525 -46.35 11.13 12.19
N THR A 526 -45.81 11.89 11.22
CA THR A 526 -44.91 11.34 10.21
C THR A 526 -43.51 11.04 10.76
N ILE A 527 -42.96 11.90 11.64
CA ILE A 527 -41.71 11.59 12.36
C ILE A 527 -41.90 10.35 13.26
N ALA A 528 -43.03 10.26 13.97
CA ALA A 528 -43.38 9.12 14.80
C ALA A 528 -43.53 7.85 13.95
N ALA A 529 -44.29 7.88 12.86
CA ALA A 529 -44.48 6.73 11.97
C ALA A 529 -43.17 6.25 11.33
N LEU A 530 -42.25 7.16 11.01
CA LEU A 530 -40.90 6.81 10.56
C LEU A 530 -40.09 6.14 11.68
N ARG A 531 -40.01 6.75 12.87
CA ARG A 531 -39.27 6.20 14.03
C ARG A 531 -39.82 4.86 14.51
N PHE A 532 -41.14 4.75 14.66
CA PHE A 532 -41.85 3.53 15.00
C PHE A 532 -41.78 2.49 13.89
N GLY A 533 -41.68 2.90 12.62
CA GLY A 533 -41.38 1.99 11.51
C GLY A 533 -40.01 1.32 11.65
N GLU A 534 -39.00 2.02 12.16
CA GLU A 534 -37.69 1.43 12.48
C GLU A 534 -37.79 0.42 13.63
N VAL A 535 -38.39 0.84 14.74
CA VAL A 535 -38.49 0.07 15.99
C VAL A 535 -39.39 -1.13 15.80
N GLY A 536 -40.54 -0.96 15.14
CA GLY A 536 -41.47 -2.01 14.75
C GLY A 536 -40.86 -3.01 13.77
N MET A 537 -40.06 -2.55 12.80
CA MET A 537 -39.35 -3.46 11.87
C MET A 537 -38.26 -4.27 12.57
N ASP A 538 -37.52 -3.69 13.53
CA ASP A 538 -36.52 -4.42 14.30
C ASP A 538 -37.17 -5.30 15.40
N ILE A 539 -38.38 -4.97 15.90
CA ILE A 539 -39.21 -5.84 16.76
C ILE A 539 -39.84 -6.99 15.97
N PHE A 540 -40.40 -6.76 14.78
CA PHE A 540 -41.03 -7.77 13.93
C PHE A 540 -40.06 -8.88 13.54
N LYS A 541 -38.84 -8.50 13.09
CA LYS A 541 -37.73 -9.45 12.91
C LYS A 541 -37.39 -10.24 14.18
N SER A 542 -37.69 -9.70 15.36
CA SER A 542 -37.47 -10.32 16.67
C SER A 542 -38.64 -11.17 17.19
N LEU A 543 -39.73 -11.34 16.42
CA LEU A 543 -40.84 -12.24 16.76
C LEU A 543 -40.63 -13.67 16.23
N ARG A 544 -40.34 -13.84 14.93
CA ARG A 544 -39.96 -15.14 14.32
C ARG A 544 -38.96 -15.97 15.16
N PRO A 545 -37.93 -15.38 15.79
CA PRO A 545 -36.97 -16.12 16.62
C PRO A 545 -37.58 -16.62 17.92
N LEU A 546 -38.43 -15.80 18.56
CA LEU A 546 -39.08 -16.19 19.81
C LEU A 546 -40.08 -17.32 19.56
N VAL A 547 -40.78 -17.31 18.42
CA VAL A 547 -41.60 -18.44 17.96
C VAL A 547 -40.75 -19.70 17.76
N LEU A 548 -39.59 -19.59 17.12
CA LEU A 548 -38.67 -20.73 16.95
C LEU A 548 -38.11 -21.25 18.29
N CYS A 549 -37.97 -20.40 19.30
CA CYS A 549 -37.61 -20.80 20.67
C CYS A 549 -38.78 -21.42 21.47
N LEU A 550 -39.98 -21.54 20.90
CA LEU A 550 -41.18 -22.11 21.55
C LEU A 550 -41.65 -23.42 20.91
N VAL A 551 -41.01 -23.91 19.84
CA VAL A 551 -41.36 -25.17 19.16
C VAL A 551 -40.31 -26.24 19.49
N PRO A 552 -40.62 -27.24 20.35
CA PRO A 552 -39.64 -28.24 20.81
C PRO A 552 -39.13 -29.15 19.69
N ALA A 553 -39.96 -29.40 18.67
CA ALA A 553 -39.64 -30.26 17.53
C ALA A 553 -38.70 -29.63 16.49
N SER A 554 -38.02 -28.52 16.81
CA SER A 554 -36.99 -27.94 15.97
C SER A 554 -35.61 -28.07 16.62
N ASP A 555 -34.67 -28.65 15.88
CA ASP A 555 -33.25 -28.81 16.24
C ASP A 555 -32.49 -27.48 16.48
N TYR A 556 -33.19 -26.36 16.48
CA TYR A 556 -32.66 -24.99 16.53
C TYR A 556 -32.35 -24.51 17.95
N ASN A 557 -31.90 -25.45 18.78
CA ASN A 557 -31.51 -25.22 20.16
C ASN A 557 -30.52 -24.05 20.27
N ILE A 558 -30.79 -23.14 21.21
CA ILE A 558 -29.82 -22.10 21.62
C ILE A 558 -28.49 -22.74 22.05
N HIS A 559 -28.55 -23.97 22.58
CA HIS A 559 -27.38 -24.83 22.83
C HIS A 559 -26.57 -25.12 21.55
N LYS A 560 -27.21 -25.57 20.46
CA LYS A 560 -26.57 -25.83 19.16
C LYS A 560 -25.92 -24.57 18.57
N LEU A 561 -26.52 -23.39 18.80
CA LEU A 561 -25.94 -22.10 18.42
C LEU A 561 -24.79 -21.63 19.32
N LYS A 562 -24.80 -21.98 20.61
CA LYS A 562 -23.65 -21.78 21.51
C LYS A 562 -22.48 -22.67 21.10
N LEU A 563 -22.73 -23.96 20.83
CA LEU A 563 -21.75 -24.90 20.30
C LEU A 563 -21.18 -24.42 18.96
N ARG A 564 -22.03 -24.10 17.97
CA ARG A 564 -21.59 -23.59 16.66
C ARG A 564 -20.87 -22.24 16.77
N ARG A 565 -21.22 -21.39 17.74
CA ARG A 565 -20.44 -20.17 18.05
C ARG A 565 -19.07 -20.52 18.63
N ALA A 566 -18.97 -21.46 19.55
CA ALA A 566 -17.70 -21.88 20.14
C ALA A 566 -16.78 -22.51 19.08
N GLU A 567 -17.31 -23.41 18.26
CA GLU A 567 -16.63 -24.01 17.12
C GLU A 567 -16.12 -22.96 16.12
N LEU A 568 -16.98 -22.03 15.68
CA LEU A 568 -16.57 -20.94 14.79
C LEU A 568 -15.64 -19.93 15.48
N SER A 569 -15.69 -19.81 16.81
CA SER A 569 -14.76 -18.99 17.59
C SER A 569 -13.38 -19.64 17.65
N ALA A 570 -13.31 -20.97 17.76
CA ALA A 570 -12.08 -21.73 17.66
C ALA A 570 -11.50 -21.63 16.24
N GLN A 571 -12.25 -22.01 15.21
CA GLN A 571 -11.82 -21.96 13.80
C GLN A 571 -11.39 -20.55 13.35
N VAL A 572 -12.09 -19.49 13.78
CA VAL A 572 -11.66 -18.10 13.52
C VAL A 572 -10.37 -17.75 14.27
N THR A 573 -10.18 -18.22 15.50
CA THR A 573 -8.98 -17.94 16.30
C THR A 573 -7.77 -18.72 15.80
N GLU A 574 -7.95 -19.99 15.46
CA GLU A 574 -6.98 -20.87 14.81
C GLU A 574 -6.52 -20.32 13.45
N LEU A 575 -7.46 -19.95 12.57
CA LEU A 575 -7.13 -19.41 11.26
C LEU A 575 -6.48 -18.02 11.33
N ILE A 576 -6.83 -17.20 12.34
CA ILE A 576 -6.14 -15.93 12.61
C ILE A 576 -4.77 -16.15 13.27
N ASN A 577 -4.60 -17.18 14.10
CA ASN A 577 -3.33 -17.50 14.74
C ASN A 577 -2.33 -18.18 13.78
N THR A 578 -2.80 -18.85 12.72
CA THR A 578 -1.97 -19.43 11.65
C THR A 578 -1.63 -18.39 10.59
N LEU A 579 -2.63 -17.73 9.98
CA LEU A 579 -2.40 -16.75 8.88
C LEU A 579 -2.03 -15.34 9.37
N GLY A 580 -2.17 -15.04 10.67
CA GLY A 580 -1.81 -13.76 11.28
C GLY A 580 -0.30 -13.50 11.29
N PRO A 581 0.52 -14.42 11.84
CA PRO A 581 1.98 -14.32 11.80
C PRO A 581 2.57 -14.20 10.39
N GLU A 582 1.99 -14.87 9.39
CA GLU A 582 2.39 -14.76 7.97
C GLU A 582 2.19 -13.36 7.36
N MET A 583 1.47 -12.47 8.05
CA MET A 583 0.99 -11.20 7.53
C MET A 583 1.44 -9.99 8.38
N PHE A 584 1.59 -10.17 9.70
CA PHE A 584 1.90 -9.10 10.64
C PHE A 584 2.99 -9.53 11.63
N SER A 585 4.19 -8.95 11.51
CA SER A 585 5.32 -9.22 12.43
C SER A 585 5.13 -8.68 13.85
N ASP A 586 4.08 -7.89 14.10
CA ASP A 586 3.63 -7.46 15.42
C ASP A 586 2.42 -8.27 15.93
N PHE A 587 2.05 -9.38 15.27
CA PHE A 587 0.88 -10.19 15.62
C PHE A 587 0.90 -10.65 17.08
N ASP A 588 1.97 -11.31 17.54
CA ASP A 588 2.06 -11.79 18.94
C ASP A 588 2.06 -10.65 19.97
N LYS A 589 2.52 -9.45 19.59
CA LYS A 589 2.48 -8.24 20.44
C LYS A 589 1.09 -7.57 20.47
N THR A 590 0.20 -7.94 19.55
CA THR A 590 -1.17 -7.40 19.40
C THR A 590 -2.27 -8.45 19.59
N ARG A 591 -1.89 -9.69 19.88
CA ARG A 591 -2.73 -10.89 20.04
C ARG A 591 -3.74 -10.70 21.18
N LEU A 592 -5.02 -10.97 20.91
CA LEU A 592 -6.11 -10.76 21.88
C LEU A 592 -6.54 -12.04 22.61
N VAL A 593 -6.22 -13.21 22.05
CA VAL A 593 -6.50 -14.53 22.62
C VAL A 593 -5.18 -15.32 22.64
N PRO A 594 -4.69 -15.78 23.80
CA PRO A 594 -3.45 -16.54 23.89
C PRO A 594 -3.61 -17.94 23.27
N ASP A 595 -2.48 -18.58 22.99
CA ASP A 595 -2.43 -19.93 22.45
C ASP A 595 -2.38 -20.96 23.58
N PHE A 596 -3.43 -21.75 23.76
CA PHE A 596 -3.51 -22.73 24.85
C PHE A 596 -2.60 -23.95 24.62
N THR A 597 -2.28 -24.27 23.35
CA THR A 597 -1.39 -25.36 22.97
C THR A 597 0.02 -25.24 23.56
N LYS A 598 0.47 -24.00 23.81
CA LYS A 598 1.77 -23.66 24.44
C LYS A 598 1.70 -23.53 25.96
N VAL A 599 0.54 -23.72 26.57
CA VAL A 599 0.35 -23.68 28.03
C VAL A 599 0.37 -25.08 28.62
N GLU A 600 -0.26 -26.05 27.95
CA GLU A 600 -0.32 -27.45 28.42
C GLU A 600 0.99 -28.21 28.18
N THR A 601 1.80 -27.79 27.21
CA THR A 601 3.18 -28.28 27.00
C THR A 601 4.21 -27.60 27.93
N GLY A 602 3.80 -26.63 28.74
CA GLY A 602 4.66 -25.85 29.66
C GLY A 602 4.80 -26.45 31.06
N GLY A 603 4.95 -27.76 31.19
CA GLY A 603 5.09 -28.45 32.47
C GLY A 603 6.41 -28.14 33.17
N THR A 604 6.35 -27.55 34.37
CA THR A 604 7.46 -27.45 35.35
C THR A 604 8.81 -26.93 34.81
N GLN A 605 8.88 -25.62 34.58
CA GLN A 605 10.05 -24.86 35.06
C GLN A 605 9.59 -23.69 35.93
N SER A 606 10.07 -23.67 37.18
CA SER A 606 9.79 -22.60 38.15
C SER A 606 10.57 -21.35 37.80
N SER A 607 9.88 -20.22 37.60
CA SER A 607 10.55 -18.91 37.52
C SER A 607 11.18 -18.57 38.88
N PRO A 608 12.50 -18.31 38.98
CA PRO A 608 13.11 -17.87 40.23
C PRO A 608 12.55 -16.50 40.63
N ALA A 609 12.00 -16.41 41.83
CA ALA A 609 11.52 -15.16 42.39
C ALA A 609 12.70 -14.40 43.03
N GLU A 610 13.40 -13.57 42.25
CA GLU A 610 14.43 -12.66 42.78
C GLU A 610 13.81 -11.51 43.60
N THR A 611 13.45 -11.82 44.84
CA THR A 611 13.32 -10.81 45.90
C THR A 611 14.69 -10.17 46.15
N ARG A 612 14.78 -8.85 45.98
CA ARG A 612 15.99 -8.08 46.30
C ARG A 612 16.31 -8.18 47.79
N PRO A 613 17.58 -8.41 48.19
CA PRO A 613 17.96 -8.34 49.59
C PRO A 613 17.88 -6.90 50.12
N ARG A 614 17.51 -6.77 51.39
CA ARG A 614 17.74 -5.58 52.23
C ARG A 614 18.45 -6.03 53.50
N ARG A 615 19.69 -5.57 53.66
CA ARG A 615 20.37 -5.43 54.96
C ARG A 615 20.04 -4.05 55.52
N ASP A 616 20.01 -3.78 56.82
CA ASP A 616 19.90 -4.63 58.02
C ASP A 616 19.28 -3.75 59.12
N SER A 617 18.41 -4.28 59.99
CA SER A 617 18.23 -3.78 61.37
C SER A 617 17.24 -4.65 62.17
N ASP A 618 17.72 -5.16 63.30
CA ASP A 618 17.02 -5.50 64.54
C ASP A 618 15.95 -6.62 64.64
N GLN A 619 16.40 -7.69 65.31
CA GLN A 619 15.80 -8.32 66.51
C GLN A 619 14.51 -9.19 66.40
N SER A 620 14.70 -10.49 66.72
CA SER A 620 13.85 -11.38 67.54
C SER A 620 12.37 -11.64 67.17
N SER A 621 11.78 -12.81 67.43
CA SER A 621 12.26 -14.19 67.68
C SER A 621 11.03 -15.10 67.85
N THR A 622 11.18 -16.43 67.63
CA THR A 622 10.21 -17.49 67.99
C THR A 622 8.83 -17.47 67.30
N GLY A 623 8.19 -18.64 67.21
CA GLY A 623 6.81 -18.81 66.73
C GLY A 623 6.66 -19.80 65.58
N VAL A 624 6.21 -21.01 65.88
CA VAL A 624 5.75 -22.03 64.92
C VAL A 624 4.21 -22.08 65.03
N ASP A 625 3.49 -22.34 63.93
CA ASP A 625 2.42 -23.38 63.84
C ASP A 625 1.44 -23.20 62.65
N LEU A 626 0.57 -24.19 62.51
CA LEU A 626 -0.10 -24.65 61.29
C LEU A 626 -1.39 -23.89 60.87
N GLU A 627 -1.59 -23.90 59.54
CA GLU A 627 -2.84 -24.16 58.78
C GLU A 627 -4.21 -23.47 59.07
N THR A 628 -5.02 -23.49 58.00
CA THR A 628 -6.49 -23.27 57.95
C THR A 628 -6.98 -21.80 57.81
N PRO A 629 -7.78 -21.46 56.77
CA PRO A 629 -8.20 -20.08 56.49
C PRO A 629 -9.61 -19.71 57.03
N PRO A 630 -9.81 -18.53 57.66
CA PRO A 630 -11.13 -18.08 58.11
C PRO A 630 -11.87 -17.09 57.18
N ALA A 631 -13.19 -17.16 57.32
CA ALA A 631 -14.34 -16.42 56.75
C ALA A 631 -14.29 -14.89 56.44
N LEU A 632 -15.36 -14.44 55.76
CA LEU A 632 -15.66 -13.06 55.34
C LEU A 632 -16.40 -12.20 56.40
N SER A 633 -15.91 -10.98 56.68
CA SER A 633 -16.68 -9.82 57.22
C SER A 633 -15.91 -8.52 56.90
N ARG A 634 -16.46 -7.42 56.33
CA ARG A 634 -17.28 -6.33 56.96
C ARG A 634 -16.69 -5.86 58.31
N ARG A 635 -16.55 -4.58 58.67
CA ARG A 635 -17.08 -3.24 58.25
C ARG A 635 -16.16 -2.16 58.89
N SER A 636 -16.14 -0.84 58.61
CA SER A 636 -16.73 0.04 57.59
C SER A 636 -16.06 1.45 57.61
N THR A 637 -15.95 2.14 56.46
CA THR A 637 -16.06 3.62 56.18
C THR A 637 -14.98 4.12 55.20
N THR A 638 -15.19 5.16 54.36
CA THR A 638 -16.29 6.14 54.18
C THR A 638 -16.92 6.09 52.77
N GLN A 639 -18.06 6.77 52.55
CA GLN A 639 -18.75 6.86 51.24
C GLN A 639 -18.64 8.26 50.61
N SER A 640 -18.06 8.38 49.39
CA SER A 640 -18.34 9.54 48.49
C SER A 640 -17.72 9.46 47.05
N SER A 641 -17.57 8.28 46.42
CA SER A 641 -16.93 8.22 45.07
C SER A 641 -17.36 7.11 44.10
N ARG A 642 -18.52 6.46 44.29
CA ARG A 642 -18.96 5.31 43.45
C ARG A 642 -20.26 5.56 42.67
N LEU A 643 -20.21 6.36 41.59
CA LEU A 643 -21.28 6.40 40.58
C LEU A 643 -20.81 6.62 39.12
N LEU A 644 -19.55 6.27 38.80
CA LEU A 644 -19.07 6.17 37.41
C LEU A 644 -18.30 4.85 37.18
N PRO A 645 -18.43 4.21 36.00
CA PRO A 645 -17.64 3.04 35.66
C PRO A 645 -16.17 3.42 35.45
N ARG A 646 -15.26 2.63 36.02
CA ARG A 646 -13.84 2.98 36.25
C ARG A 646 -12.94 2.87 35.00
N ASN A 647 -13.45 3.20 33.81
CA ASN A 647 -12.84 2.88 32.51
C ASN A 647 -12.55 4.09 31.60
N ASP A 648 -12.97 5.29 31.97
CA ASP A 648 -12.73 6.54 31.20
C ASP A 648 -11.61 7.42 31.79
N SER A 649 -10.85 6.91 32.77
CA SER A 649 -9.64 7.58 33.29
C SER A 649 -8.45 7.40 32.33
N PHE A 650 -7.98 8.49 31.74
CA PHE A 650 -6.94 8.54 30.69
C PHE A 650 -5.55 7.99 31.09
N SER A 651 -5.33 7.64 32.36
CA SER A 651 -4.04 7.16 32.90
C SER A 651 -3.53 5.84 32.33
N ASN A 652 -4.37 5.04 31.66
CA ASN A 652 -3.97 3.72 31.12
C ASN A 652 -3.52 3.70 29.65
N ILE A 653 -3.52 4.84 28.94
CA ILE A 653 -3.12 4.88 27.52
C ILE A 653 -1.65 4.44 27.32
N GLY A 654 -0.76 4.82 28.25
CA GLY A 654 0.66 4.43 28.22
C GLY A 654 0.93 2.92 28.39
N ARG A 655 -0.08 2.10 28.69
CA ARG A 655 0.03 0.64 28.78
C ARG A 655 -0.32 -0.09 27.47
N VAL A 656 -0.68 0.64 26.41
CA VAL A 656 -0.97 0.09 25.07
C VAL A 656 0.20 0.39 24.14
N GLY A 657 1.06 -0.61 23.91
CA GLY A 657 2.33 -0.48 23.16
C GLY A 657 2.26 -0.08 21.68
N ILE A 658 1.10 0.33 21.19
CA ILE A 658 0.88 0.88 19.84
C ILE A 658 1.28 2.38 19.78
N PHE A 659 1.40 3.06 20.93
CA PHE A 659 1.76 4.49 21.00
C PHE A 659 3.20 4.77 21.50
N SER A 660 3.99 3.73 21.81
CA SER A 660 5.37 3.87 22.28
C SER A 660 6.37 3.80 21.13
N THR A 661 6.76 4.95 20.57
CA THR A 661 7.75 5.07 19.47
C THR A 661 9.22 5.10 19.93
N ARG A 662 9.51 4.59 21.14
CA ARG A 662 10.87 4.34 21.64
C ARG A 662 10.92 3.04 22.44
N PRO A 663 12.03 2.27 22.40
CA PRO A 663 12.25 1.16 23.31
C PRO A 663 12.48 1.66 24.75
N PRO A 664 12.19 0.84 25.77
CA PRO A 664 12.41 1.21 27.18
C PRO A 664 13.90 1.15 27.54
N SER A 665 14.56 2.31 27.59
CA SER A 665 15.91 2.44 28.14
C SER A 665 15.89 2.42 29.68
N ARG A 666 17.01 2.00 30.29
CA ARG A 666 17.16 1.79 31.74
C ARG A 666 16.83 3.04 32.56
N SER A 667 16.27 2.82 33.75
CA SER A 667 16.03 3.84 34.76
C SER A 667 17.33 4.49 35.27
N ARG A 668 17.39 5.82 35.26
CA ARG A 668 18.24 6.61 36.18
C ARG A 668 17.41 7.72 36.84
N SER A 669 17.85 8.11 38.03
CA SER A 669 17.14 8.96 39.00
C SER A 669 17.23 10.46 38.69
N ARG A 670 16.37 11.25 39.35
CA ARG A 670 16.56 12.70 39.51
C ARG A 670 17.51 12.99 40.68
N SER A 671 18.33 14.03 40.55
CA SER A 671 18.99 14.75 41.64
C SER A 671 19.27 16.20 41.20
N ASN A 672 19.46 17.12 42.15
CA ASN A 672 19.65 18.56 41.92
C ASN A 672 21.01 19.05 42.46
N SER A 673 21.76 19.82 41.65
CA SER A 673 22.91 20.69 42.01
C SER A 673 23.44 21.33 40.70
N SER A 674 23.83 22.60 40.49
CA SER A 674 24.28 23.78 41.27
C SER A 674 25.80 24.06 41.15
N GLY A 675 26.19 25.15 40.44
CA GLY A 675 27.59 25.51 40.07
C GLY A 675 28.09 24.81 38.79
N GLY A 676 29.08 25.28 38.00
CA GLY A 676 29.89 26.52 37.98
C GLY A 676 31.41 26.26 38.11
N GLY A 677 32.35 26.78 37.29
CA GLY A 677 32.28 27.59 36.04
C GLY A 677 33.69 28.02 35.55
N PHE A 678 33.86 28.42 34.26
CA PHE A 678 35.16 28.60 33.52
C PHE A 678 35.99 27.29 33.39
N GLY A 679 36.93 27.03 32.47
CA GLY A 679 37.54 27.66 31.26
C GLY A 679 38.63 26.68 30.73
N SER A 680 39.38 26.82 29.61
CA SER A 680 39.39 27.71 28.42
C SER A 680 40.41 27.16 27.37
N SER A 681 40.50 27.73 26.14
CA SER A 681 41.41 27.36 25.00
C SER A 681 41.10 26.03 24.26
N GLY A 682 41.36 25.89 22.95
CA GLY A 682 41.80 26.85 21.92
C GLY A 682 41.63 26.32 20.48
N PHE A 683 41.46 27.23 19.49
CA PHE A 683 41.39 26.91 18.04
C PHE A 683 42.77 27.07 17.37
N PRO A 684 42.99 26.43 16.19
CA PRO A 684 42.84 27.22 14.95
C PRO A 684 42.04 26.50 13.85
N ILE A 685 41.47 27.29 12.93
CA ILE A 685 40.84 26.82 11.68
C ILE A 685 41.52 27.48 10.49
N SER A 686 41.77 26.70 9.43
CA SER A 686 41.82 27.17 8.04
C SER A 686 40.92 26.26 7.20
N GLY A 687 40.24 26.73 6.14
CA GLY A 687 40.13 28.10 5.64
C GLY A 687 39.44 28.08 4.28
N PHE A 688 38.12 27.90 4.25
CA PHE A 688 37.36 27.81 2.99
C PHE A 688 37.20 29.17 2.32
N THR A 689 37.36 29.22 1.00
CA THR A 689 37.23 30.44 0.19
C THR A 689 35.78 30.90 0.07
N THR A 690 35.53 32.16 0.38
CA THR A 690 34.20 32.81 0.23
C THR A 690 33.97 33.26 -1.21
N LEU A 691 32.73 33.13 -1.70
CA LEU A 691 32.34 33.36 -3.11
C LEU A 691 31.73 34.75 -3.33
N ASP A 692 32.35 35.78 -2.75
CA ASP A 692 31.81 37.16 -2.73
C ASP A 692 32.49 38.11 -3.75
N SER A 693 33.25 37.58 -4.73
CA SER A 693 33.82 38.37 -5.82
C SER A 693 33.39 37.90 -7.22
N ALA A 694 33.23 38.86 -8.14
CA ALA A 694 32.82 38.59 -9.52
C ALA A 694 33.83 37.72 -10.29
N GLU A 695 35.12 37.82 -9.97
CA GLU A 695 36.17 36.98 -10.57
C GLU A 695 36.03 35.51 -10.17
N GLY A 696 35.71 35.21 -8.90
CA GLY A 696 35.46 33.84 -8.45
C GLY A 696 34.28 33.19 -9.19
N PHE A 697 33.23 33.95 -9.43
CA PHE A 697 32.09 33.50 -10.25
C PHE A 697 32.47 33.29 -11.72
N GLY A 698 33.35 34.13 -12.27
CA GLY A 698 33.94 33.98 -13.59
C GLY A 698 34.77 32.70 -13.75
N GLU A 699 35.63 32.39 -12.76
CA GLU A 699 36.49 31.21 -12.81
C GLU A 699 35.69 29.90 -12.67
N ALA A 700 34.69 29.88 -11.78
CA ALA A 700 33.71 28.78 -11.70
C ALA A 700 32.96 28.60 -13.03
N SER A 701 32.51 29.70 -13.64
CA SER A 701 31.82 29.70 -14.94
C SER A 701 32.71 29.27 -16.13
N ARG A 702 34.04 29.38 -15.99
CA ARG A 702 35.02 28.84 -16.95
C ARG A 702 35.16 27.33 -16.79
N LYS A 703 35.42 26.85 -15.56
CA LYS A 703 35.55 25.42 -15.23
C LYS A 703 34.30 24.62 -15.58
N ILE A 704 33.10 25.18 -15.35
CA ILE A 704 31.82 24.57 -15.75
C ILE A 704 31.68 24.46 -17.29
N ARG A 705 32.14 25.46 -18.05
CA ARG A 705 32.12 25.42 -19.53
C ARG A 705 33.07 24.36 -20.10
N GLU A 706 34.25 24.21 -19.52
CA GLU A 706 35.19 23.13 -19.90
C GLU A 706 34.62 21.75 -19.58
N ALA A 707 34.07 21.55 -18.37
CA ALA A 707 33.44 20.28 -17.98
C ALA A 707 32.26 19.89 -18.90
N MET A 708 31.50 20.86 -19.44
CA MET A 708 30.46 20.60 -20.44
C MET A 708 31.03 20.29 -21.84
N LYS A 709 32.12 20.96 -22.25
CA LYS A 709 32.81 20.70 -23.53
C LYS A 709 33.37 19.27 -23.59
N ASP A 710 33.94 18.79 -22.48
CA ASP A 710 34.45 17.43 -22.34
C ASP A 710 33.36 16.37 -22.24
N ARG A 711 32.23 16.67 -21.60
CA ARG A 711 31.04 15.80 -21.67
C ARG A 711 30.53 15.63 -23.10
N ARG A 712 30.55 16.69 -23.91
CA ARG A 712 30.17 16.62 -25.34
C ARG A 712 31.13 15.71 -26.12
N ARG A 713 32.44 15.96 -26.04
CA ARG A 713 33.47 15.09 -26.65
C ARG A 713 33.37 13.61 -26.24
N LYS A 714 33.03 13.32 -24.98
CA LYS A 714 32.79 11.94 -24.52
C LYS A 714 31.50 11.34 -25.10
N SER A 715 30.43 12.12 -25.22
CA SER A 715 29.19 11.70 -25.89
C SER A 715 29.42 11.38 -27.36
N ASP A 716 30.19 12.21 -28.07
CA ASP A 716 30.44 12.06 -29.51
C ASP A 716 31.31 10.81 -29.79
N LYS A 717 32.34 10.54 -28.95
CA LYS A 717 33.11 9.29 -29.02
C LYS A 717 32.27 8.03 -28.79
N VAL A 718 31.36 8.06 -27.80
CA VAL A 718 30.44 6.93 -27.52
C VAL A 718 29.50 6.70 -28.71
N LYS A 719 29.11 7.75 -29.44
CA LYS A 719 28.29 7.63 -30.64
C LYS A 719 29.01 6.89 -31.78
N MET A 720 30.24 7.28 -32.11
CA MET A 720 31.04 6.59 -33.14
C MET A 720 31.31 5.11 -32.77
N GLN A 721 31.55 4.82 -31.48
CA GLN A 721 31.73 3.44 -31.02
C GLN A 721 30.46 2.60 -31.21
N SER A 722 29.28 3.16 -30.96
CA SER A 722 27.98 2.49 -31.20
C SER A 722 27.72 2.17 -32.67
N GLU A 723 28.13 3.07 -33.58
CA GLU A 723 27.92 2.90 -35.03
C GLU A 723 28.84 1.82 -35.62
N ASN A 724 30.13 1.82 -35.26
CA ASN A 724 31.06 0.74 -35.64
C ASN A 724 30.62 -0.64 -35.10
N GLN A 725 30.07 -0.70 -33.89
CA GLN A 725 29.65 -1.96 -33.28
C GLN A 725 28.41 -2.57 -33.98
N LYS A 726 27.51 -1.73 -34.53
CA LYS A 726 26.37 -2.20 -35.34
C LYS A 726 26.81 -2.83 -36.66
N MET A 727 27.81 -2.25 -37.33
CA MET A 727 28.38 -2.80 -38.57
C MET A 727 28.96 -4.21 -38.35
N ALA A 728 29.69 -4.41 -37.25
CA ALA A 728 30.30 -5.70 -36.90
C ALA A 728 29.26 -6.81 -36.59
N VAL A 729 28.12 -6.46 -35.99
CA VAL A 729 27.03 -7.41 -35.72
C VAL A 729 26.31 -7.83 -37.00
N SER A 730 26.10 -6.89 -37.93
CA SER A 730 25.49 -7.18 -39.25
C SER A 730 26.29 -8.24 -40.03
N LEU A 731 27.63 -8.12 -40.04
CA LEU A 731 28.49 -9.11 -40.71
C LEU A 731 28.39 -10.51 -40.08
N LYS A 732 28.37 -10.63 -38.75
CA LYS A 732 28.25 -11.92 -38.06
C LYS A 732 26.89 -12.58 -38.29
N SER A 733 25.82 -11.80 -38.35
CA SER A 733 24.48 -12.31 -38.68
C SER A 733 24.42 -12.95 -40.07
N LEU A 734 25.21 -12.46 -41.02
CA LEU A 734 25.28 -12.99 -42.39
C LEU A 734 26.10 -14.27 -42.51
N MET A 735 27.14 -14.45 -41.69
CA MET A 735 27.94 -15.70 -41.70
C MET A 735 27.16 -16.88 -41.10
N ASN A 736 26.36 -16.64 -40.06
CA ASN A 736 25.58 -17.69 -39.40
C ASN A 736 24.39 -18.21 -40.22
N SER A 737 23.96 -17.53 -41.29
CA SER A 737 22.87 -18.01 -42.17
C SER A 737 23.34 -18.87 -43.35
N VAL A 738 24.65 -19.08 -43.51
CA VAL A 738 25.26 -19.76 -44.67
C VAL A 738 25.72 -21.19 -44.35
N LEU A 739 25.87 -21.54 -43.07
CA LEU A 739 26.29 -22.87 -42.61
C LEU A 739 25.13 -23.60 -41.94
N GLY A 740 24.61 -24.63 -42.62
CA GLY A 740 23.46 -25.42 -42.20
C GLY A 740 23.73 -26.39 -41.05
N ALA A 741 22.66 -26.85 -40.40
CA ALA A 741 22.71 -27.68 -39.19
C ALA A 741 23.10 -29.15 -39.45
N VAL A 742 23.66 -29.79 -38.40
CA VAL A 742 23.96 -31.23 -38.32
C VAL A 742 23.29 -31.81 -37.06
N PRO A 743 22.71 -33.03 -37.07
CA PRO A 743 22.02 -33.59 -35.90
C PRO A 743 22.95 -34.03 -34.77
N ALA A 744 22.46 -33.97 -33.52
CA ALA A 744 23.23 -34.23 -32.31
C ALA A 744 23.20 -35.72 -31.88
N SER A 745 24.04 -36.57 -32.48
CA SER A 745 24.15 -37.99 -32.09
C SER A 745 25.56 -38.60 -32.12
N VAL A 746 26.63 -37.80 -32.34
CA VAL A 746 28.01 -38.32 -32.53
C VAL A 746 29.09 -37.58 -31.71
N ALA A 747 28.71 -36.71 -30.77
CA ALA A 747 29.65 -35.89 -29.97
C ALA A 747 30.10 -36.56 -28.66
N GLY A 748 30.11 -37.90 -28.61
CA GLY A 748 30.19 -38.70 -27.38
C GLY A 748 31.55 -39.33 -27.06
N GLN A 749 32.68 -38.70 -27.42
CA GLN A 749 34.03 -39.05 -26.96
C GLN A 749 35.07 -37.98 -27.37
N LEU A 750 36.23 -37.96 -26.68
CA LEU A 750 37.40 -37.08 -26.89
C LEU A 750 37.24 -35.57 -26.58
N ALA A 751 37.51 -35.18 -25.33
CA ALA A 751 38.30 -33.96 -25.01
C ALA A 751 38.70 -33.91 -23.52
N ALA A 752 39.99 -34.12 -23.23
CA ALA A 752 40.63 -33.58 -22.01
C ALA A 752 41.13 -32.14 -22.32
N PRO A 753 41.31 -31.26 -21.32
CA PRO A 753 41.36 -29.82 -21.56
C PRO A 753 42.66 -29.35 -22.24
N SER A 754 42.53 -28.60 -23.33
CA SER A 754 43.60 -27.81 -23.93
C SER A 754 43.37 -26.31 -23.70
N SER A 755 44.44 -25.56 -23.46
CA SER A 755 44.39 -24.19 -22.99
C SER A 755 44.04 -23.18 -24.10
N SER A 756 42.76 -22.83 -24.21
CA SER A 756 42.32 -21.62 -24.92
C SER A 756 41.24 -20.88 -24.13
N GLY A 757 41.46 -19.57 -23.90
CA GLY A 757 40.63 -18.73 -23.03
C GLY A 757 39.31 -18.30 -23.68
N GLY A 758 38.41 -19.25 -23.91
CA GLY A 758 37.05 -18.99 -24.35
C GLY A 758 36.07 -18.96 -23.17
N SER A 759 35.29 -17.88 -23.04
CA SER A 759 34.09 -17.87 -22.18
C SER A 759 33.22 -19.08 -22.52
N ALA A 760 32.86 -19.89 -21.53
CA ALA A 760 31.93 -21.00 -21.73
C ALA A 760 30.61 -20.51 -22.36
N PRO A 761 29.98 -21.28 -23.27
CA PRO A 761 28.66 -20.93 -23.80
C PRO A 761 27.61 -20.95 -22.68
N MET A 762 26.59 -20.09 -22.81
CA MET A 762 25.59 -19.80 -21.77
C MET A 762 24.96 -21.06 -21.14
N GLU A 763 24.67 -22.06 -21.96
CA GLU A 763 23.97 -23.30 -21.56
C GLU A 763 24.90 -24.36 -20.94
N ALA A 764 26.22 -24.24 -21.12
CA ALA A 764 27.21 -25.13 -20.51
C ALA A 764 27.67 -24.67 -19.12
N LEU A 765 27.44 -23.39 -18.77
CA LEU A 765 27.90 -22.82 -17.50
C LEU A 765 27.06 -23.28 -16.30
N PHE A 766 25.73 -23.26 -16.43
CA PHE A 766 24.79 -23.68 -15.39
C PHE A 766 23.59 -24.40 -16.03
N GLY A 767 23.11 -25.46 -15.39
CA GLY A 767 21.96 -26.22 -15.89
C GLY A 767 20.70 -25.35 -16.01
N LYS A 768 20.06 -25.35 -17.18
CA LYS A 768 18.78 -24.68 -17.41
C LYS A 768 17.63 -25.55 -16.90
N THR A 769 16.61 -24.96 -16.27
CA THR A 769 15.40 -25.71 -15.85
C THR A 769 14.54 -26.11 -17.05
N SER A 770 14.02 -27.34 -17.06
CA SER A 770 13.07 -27.82 -18.06
C SER A 770 11.79 -28.34 -17.40
N ALA A 771 10.62 -28.05 -17.97
CA ALA A 771 9.34 -28.44 -17.37
C ALA A 771 9.15 -29.95 -17.24
N GLU A 772 9.85 -30.73 -18.07
CA GLU A 772 9.86 -32.20 -18.08
C GLU A 772 10.60 -32.81 -16.87
N VAL A 773 11.55 -32.09 -16.28
CA VAL A 773 12.41 -32.58 -15.17
C VAL A 773 12.21 -31.79 -13.88
N ASP A 774 12.01 -30.47 -13.99
CA ASP A 774 11.83 -29.54 -12.87
C ASP A 774 10.36 -29.18 -12.59
N GLY A 775 9.43 -29.77 -13.36
CA GLY A 775 7.98 -29.55 -13.27
C GLY A 775 7.50 -28.26 -13.96
N GLU A 776 6.20 -28.19 -14.26
CA GLU A 776 5.59 -27.01 -14.91
C GLU A 776 5.81 -25.71 -14.13
N GLU A 777 6.03 -25.78 -12.81
CA GLU A 777 6.32 -24.63 -11.95
C GLU A 777 7.46 -23.74 -12.46
N CYS A 778 8.47 -24.29 -13.16
CA CYS A 778 9.58 -23.49 -13.70
C CYS A 778 9.15 -22.50 -14.80
N LEU A 779 7.95 -22.67 -15.36
CA LEU A 779 7.35 -21.76 -16.35
C LEU A 779 6.55 -20.61 -15.71
N HIS A 780 6.23 -20.69 -14.41
CA HIS A 780 5.31 -19.79 -13.74
C HIS A 780 6.01 -18.78 -12.82
N ASP A 781 5.90 -17.50 -13.16
CA ASP A 781 6.49 -16.39 -12.40
C ASP A 781 5.62 -15.97 -11.19
N CYS A 782 5.95 -16.50 -10.02
CA CYS A 782 5.51 -16.06 -8.69
C CYS A 782 4.06 -15.51 -8.63
N GLU A 783 3.07 -16.40 -8.69
CA GLU A 783 1.64 -16.03 -8.59
C GLU A 783 1.30 -15.21 -7.35
N SER A 784 2.13 -15.33 -6.30
CA SER A 784 1.94 -14.77 -4.97
C SER A 784 2.64 -13.43 -4.73
N CYS A 785 3.42 -12.89 -5.69
CA CYS A 785 4.36 -11.80 -5.43
C CYS A 785 3.70 -10.45 -5.08
N SER A 786 4.08 -9.92 -3.91
CA SER A 786 3.41 -8.79 -3.25
C SER A 786 4.10 -7.45 -3.50
N VAL A 787 5.42 -7.49 -3.62
CA VAL A 787 6.27 -6.35 -3.93
C VAL A 787 6.36 -6.17 -5.44
N LYS A 788 6.24 -4.93 -5.91
CA LYS A 788 6.48 -4.57 -7.32
C LYS A 788 7.32 -3.30 -7.36
N TYR A 789 8.14 -3.14 -8.41
CA TYR A 789 8.99 -1.97 -8.57
C TYR A 789 8.18 -0.67 -8.79
N PRO A 790 8.73 0.51 -8.41
CA PRO A 790 8.04 1.79 -8.60
C PRO A 790 7.64 2.06 -10.04
N ARG A 791 6.50 2.75 -10.24
CA ARG A 791 6.03 3.19 -11.57
C ARG A 791 7.03 4.18 -12.17
N GLY A 792 7.85 3.69 -13.10
CA GLY A 792 8.95 4.46 -13.71
C GLY A 792 10.32 3.80 -13.60
N PHE A 793 10.45 2.68 -12.87
CA PHE A 793 11.65 1.87 -12.84
C PHE A 793 11.97 1.31 -14.24
N LYS A 794 12.98 1.88 -14.90
CA LYS A 794 13.43 1.47 -16.23
C LYS A 794 14.79 0.75 -16.15
N VAL A 795 14.81 -0.43 -16.72
CA VAL A 795 15.97 -1.27 -16.98
C VAL A 795 16.09 -1.38 -18.50
N ASP A 796 17.31 -1.38 -19.02
CA ASP A 796 17.52 -1.76 -20.41
C ASP A 796 17.31 -3.27 -20.57
N GLU A 797 16.44 -3.66 -21.50
CA GLU A 797 16.19 -5.06 -21.86
C GLU A 797 16.76 -5.42 -23.25
N GLU A 798 17.38 -4.46 -23.98
CA GLU A 798 17.81 -4.64 -25.39
C GLU A 798 19.25 -5.19 -25.55
N ASP A 799 20.23 -4.83 -24.72
CA ASP A 799 21.60 -5.37 -24.88
C ASP A 799 21.71 -6.82 -24.38
N LEU A 800 22.67 -7.56 -24.95
CA LEU A 800 23.12 -8.87 -24.45
C LEU A 800 23.88 -8.73 -23.13
N LEU A 801 23.46 -9.44 -22.07
CA LEU A 801 24.13 -9.40 -20.77
C LEU A 801 25.38 -10.28 -20.69
N TYR A 802 25.29 -11.48 -21.26
CA TYR A 802 26.24 -12.56 -21.05
C TYR A 802 27.62 -12.25 -21.63
N GLY A 803 28.67 -12.65 -20.92
CA GLY A 803 30.07 -12.34 -21.29
C GLY A 803 30.46 -10.86 -21.12
N GLN A 804 29.53 -9.94 -20.85
CA GLN A 804 29.85 -8.52 -20.56
C GLN A 804 30.23 -8.30 -19.07
N VAL A 805 31.08 -9.18 -18.55
CA VAL A 805 31.55 -9.18 -17.16
C VAL A 805 33.06 -9.08 -17.08
N LYS A 806 33.54 -8.36 -16.07
CA LYS A 806 34.95 -8.15 -15.81
C LYS A 806 35.42 -9.18 -14.77
N GLY A 807 35.78 -10.39 -15.22
CA GLY A 807 36.17 -11.53 -14.38
C GLY A 807 37.17 -11.24 -13.25
N TRP A 808 37.06 -11.99 -12.15
CA TRP A 808 37.83 -11.80 -10.93
C TRP A 808 38.16 -13.17 -10.29
N SER A 809 39.28 -13.23 -9.56
CA SER A 809 39.79 -14.44 -8.93
C SER A 809 39.27 -14.62 -7.50
N THR A 810 39.18 -13.52 -6.75
CA THR A 810 38.72 -13.48 -5.35
C THR A 810 37.84 -12.25 -5.12
N HIS A 811 36.75 -12.41 -4.38
CA HIS A 811 35.81 -11.35 -4.01
C HIS A 811 35.87 -11.13 -2.50
N VAL A 812 36.19 -9.90 -2.11
CA VAL A 812 36.33 -9.44 -0.72
C VAL A 812 35.12 -8.60 -0.35
N LEU A 813 34.38 -9.03 0.68
CA LEU A 813 33.25 -8.32 1.25
C LEU A 813 33.67 -7.67 2.56
N VAL A 814 33.83 -6.35 2.59
CA VAL A 814 34.19 -5.61 3.81
C VAL A 814 32.91 -5.21 4.55
N GLY A 815 32.77 -5.64 5.81
CA GLY A 815 31.68 -5.23 6.69
C GLY A 815 31.77 -3.75 7.03
N THR A 816 30.63 -3.06 6.97
CA THR A 816 30.52 -1.62 7.28
C THR A 816 29.23 -1.27 8.02
N GLY A 817 28.29 -2.22 8.16
CA GLY A 817 26.90 -1.98 8.58
C GLY A 817 26.06 -1.09 7.63
N LYS A 818 26.67 -0.39 6.67
CA LYS A 818 26.04 0.59 5.77
C LYS A 818 25.33 -0.10 4.60
N SER A 819 24.39 0.60 3.97
CA SER A 819 23.66 0.13 2.76
C SER A 819 23.82 1.07 1.55
N ASP A 820 24.63 2.12 1.69
CA ASP A 820 25.04 3.04 0.63
C ASP A 820 26.41 3.63 1.02
N TRP A 821 27.22 3.97 0.01
CA TRP A 821 28.64 4.32 0.16
C TRP A 821 29.03 5.45 -0.79
N VAL A 822 30.19 6.09 -0.60
CA VAL A 822 30.74 7.03 -1.61
C VAL A 822 30.91 6.33 -2.96
N ARG A 823 30.98 7.12 -4.04
CA ARG A 823 30.84 6.64 -5.42
C ARG A 823 31.67 5.40 -5.73
N ASP A 824 32.97 5.40 -5.48
CA ASP A 824 33.82 4.23 -5.68
C ASP A 824 34.47 3.90 -4.32
N VAL A 825 34.25 2.68 -3.79
CA VAL A 825 34.30 2.41 -2.33
C VAL A 825 35.66 2.59 -1.65
N ALA A 826 36.74 2.59 -2.43
CA ALA A 826 38.09 2.85 -1.91
C ALA A 826 38.37 4.35 -1.68
N ASP A 827 37.49 5.26 -2.13
CA ASP A 827 37.55 6.69 -1.78
C ASP A 827 37.11 6.96 -0.32
N GLU A 828 36.62 5.95 0.42
CA GLU A 828 36.22 6.10 1.83
C GLU A 828 37.44 6.19 2.75
N LYS A 829 37.89 7.42 2.98
CA LYS A 829 39.04 7.77 3.82
C LYS A 829 39.03 7.06 5.18
N GLY A 830 40.17 6.48 5.52
CA GLY A 830 40.38 5.75 6.78
C GLY A 830 39.78 4.33 6.79
N SER A 831 39.09 3.89 5.73
CA SER A 831 38.53 2.53 5.67
C SER A 831 39.54 1.46 5.29
N VAL A 832 39.23 0.21 5.66
CA VAL A 832 39.91 -1.00 5.16
C VAL A 832 39.90 -1.06 3.61
N MET A 833 38.87 -0.48 2.96
CA MET A 833 38.74 -0.48 1.50
C MET A 833 39.74 0.45 0.82
N GLU A 834 39.97 1.64 1.41
CA GLU A 834 41.04 2.56 0.99
C GLU A 834 42.42 1.91 1.19
N ALA A 835 42.63 1.25 2.33
CA ALA A 835 43.89 0.55 2.63
C ALA A 835 44.18 -0.59 1.64
N ILE A 836 43.20 -1.45 1.32
CA ILE A 836 43.36 -2.53 0.34
C ILE A 836 43.79 -1.99 -1.03
N GLN A 837 43.19 -0.88 -1.49
CA GLN A 837 43.59 -0.29 -2.77
C GLN A 837 44.97 0.38 -2.72
N LYS A 838 45.34 1.01 -1.60
CA LYS A 838 46.65 1.67 -1.43
C LYS A 838 47.82 0.70 -1.34
N VAL A 839 47.65 -0.45 -0.68
CA VAL A 839 48.72 -1.47 -0.56
C VAL A 839 48.95 -2.17 -1.91
N GLY A 840 47.88 -2.52 -2.62
CA GLY A 840 47.99 -3.29 -3.87
C GLY A 840 48.57 -4.69 -3.63
N GLY A 841 49.31 -5.23 -4.61
CA GLY A 841 50.12 -6.44 -4.40
C GLY A 841 49.37 -7.77 -4.21
N VAL A 842 48.08 -7.86 -4.60
CA VAL A 842 47.37 -9.14 -4.66
C VAL A 842 47.97 -9.99 -5.78
N THR A 843 48.48 -11.17 -5.45
CA THR A 843 49.17 -12.08 -6.39
C THR A 843 48.27 -13.18 -6.94
N ASN A 844 47.16 -13.51 -6.26
CA ASN A 844 46.24 -14.60 -6.64
C ASN A 844 45.34 -14.29 -7.86
N GLY A 845 45.71 -13.27 -8.63
CA GLY A 845 44.93 -12.74 -9.76
C GLY A 845 44.14 -11.49 -9.36
N ARG A 846 42.94 -11.33 -9.95
CA ARG A 846 42.23 -10.05 -9.88
C ARG A 846 41.23 -10.01 -8.73
N LEU A 847 41.48 -9.10 -7.78
CA LEU A 847 40.55 -8.81 -6.69
C LEU A 847 39.26 -8.10 -7.18
N MET A 848 38.13 -8.52 -6.64
CA MET A 848 36.88 -7.77 -6.63
C MET A 848 36.62 -7.30 -5.19
N LEU A 849 36.69 -5.99 -4.95
CA LEU A 849 36.46 -5.40 -3.63
C LEU A 849 35.04 -4.81 -3.57
N SER A 850 34.26 -5.25 -2.59
CA SER A 850 32.92 -4.72 -2.33
C SER A 850 32.75 -4.32 -0.87
N ALA A 851 32.15 -3.14 -0.66
CA ALA A 851 31.60 -2.79 0.64
C ALA A 851 30.30 -3.57 0.88
N SER A 852 30.01 -3.92 2.14
CA SER A 852 28.87 -4.76 2.52
C SER A 852 28.18 -4.30 3.80
N ASN A 853 26.89 -4.58 3.93
CA ASN A 853 26.10 -4.27 5.12
C ASN A 853 26.23 -5.31 6.25
N ILE A 854 27.15 -6.26 6.13
CA ILE A 854 27.55 -7.16 7.22
C ILE A 854 27.83 -6.30 8.48
N PRO A 855 27.29 -6.67 9.66
CA PRO A 855 27.56 -5.96 10.92
C PRO A 855 29.05 -5.89 11.24
N THR A 856 29.45 -4.80 11.87
CA THR A 856 30.79 -4.67 12.47
C THR A 856 30.76 -5.29 13.88
N PRO A 857 31.88 -5.79 14.43
CA PRO A 857 31.92 -6.38 15.78
C PRO A 857 31.43 -5.47 16.91
N HIS A 858 31.34 -4.15 16.66
CA HIS A 858 30.92 -3.12 17.60
C HIS A 858 29.58 -2.47 17.23
N ASP A 859 28.91 -2.91 16.16
CA ASP A 859 27.70 -2.31 15.56
C ASP A 859 27.83 -0.80 15.19
N THR A 860 29.06 -0.28 15.07
CA THR A 860 29.33 1.10 14.67
C THR A 860 29.54 1.23 13.15
N HIS A 861 29.59 2.49 12.71
CA HIS A 861 29.89 2.90 11.34
C HIS A 861 31.24 3.62 11.22
N ASP A 862 32.03 3.63 12.29
CA ASP A 862 33.36 4.23 12.34
C ASP A 862 34.38 3.30 11.65
N TYR A 863 35.49 3.86 11.18
CA TYR A 863 36.59 3.13 10.55
C TYR A 863 37.88 3.13 11.37
N SER A 864 37.87 3.75 12.56
CA SER A 864 38.89 3.59 13.60
C SER A 864 38.74 2.30 14.41
N GLU A 865 37.58 1.65 14.35
CA GLU A 865 37.32 0.36 14.99
C GLU A 865 37.55 -0.82 14.01
N PRO A 866 37.96 -2.01 14.49
CA PRO A 866 38.11 -3.19 13.64
C PRO A 866 36.78 -3.68 13.05
N THR A 867 36.84 -4.31 11.88
CA THR A 867 35.69 -4.86 11.15
C THR A 867 35.86 -6.31 10.73
N THR A 868 34.79 -6.91 10.22
CA THR A 868 34.73 -8.28 9.68
C THR A 868 34.80 -8.24 8.16
N VAL A 869 35.53 -9.19 7.56
CA VAL A 869 35.69 -9.37 6.12
C VAL A 869 35.33 -10.80 5.72
N ILE A 870 34.56 -10.99 4.66
CA ILE A 870 34.29 -12.32 4.09
C ILE A 870 35.01 -12.46 2.75
N LEU A 871 35.74 -13.57 2.58
CA LEU A 871 36.49 -13.94 1.37
C LEU A 871 35.73 -15.01 0.58
N LEU A 872 35.48 -14.74 -0.70
CA LEU A 872 34.80 -15.65 -1.63
C LEU A 872 35.70 -15.91 -2.86
N PRO A 873 35.77 -17.14 -3.40
CA PRO A 873 34.94 -18.30 -3.09
C PRO A 873 35.27 -19.05 -1.80
N ALA A 874 36.30 -18.69 -1.03
CA ALA A 874 36.71 -19.43 0.17
C ALA A 874 35.60 -19.68 1.20
N PHE A 875 34.62 -18.79 1.36
CA PHE A 875 33.71 -18.77 2.54
C PHE A 875 34.51 -18.64 3.85
N ALA A 876 35.66 -17.95 3.82
CA ALA A 876 36.42 -17.61 5.03
C ALA A 876 35.93 -16.26 5.59
N THR A 877 35.70 -16.20 6.91
CA THR A 877 35.31 -14.99 7.64
C THR A 877 36.47 -14.56 8.53
N VAL A 878 37.05 -13.41 8.24
CA VAL A 878 38.15 -12.81 9.01
C VAL A 878 37.60 -11.69 9.89
N GLN A 879 37.78 -11.78 11.20
CA GLN A 879 37.42 -10.71 12.14
C GLN A 879 38.64 -9.84 12.46
N ASN A 880 38.44 -8.76 13.23
CA ASN A 880 39.51 -7.86 13.70
C ASN A 880 40.35 -7.18 12.59
N VAL A 881 39.79 -7.02 11.39
CA VAL A 881 40.46 -6.35 10.27
C VAL A 881 40.41 -4.83 10.47
N HIS A 882 41.57 -4.18 10.46
CA HIS A 882 41.72 -2.74 10.66
C HIS A 882 42.73 -2.20 9.64
N PRO A 883 42.64 -0.95 9.13
CA PRO A 883 43.52 -0.42 8.08
C PRO A 883 45.02 -0.66 8.26
N LYS A 884 45.51 -0.74 9.51
CA LYS A 884 46.92 -1.09 9.85
C LYS A 884 47.33 -2.54 9.51
N ASN A 885 46.45 -3.53 9.62
CA ASN A 885 46.77 -4.96 9.44
C ASN A 885 46.43 -5.51 8.03
N VAL A 886 46.00 -4.63 7.11
CA VAL A 886 45.61 -4.99 5.74
C VAL A 886 46.75 -5.59 4.90
N SER A 887 48.01 -5.21 5.12
CA SER A 887 49.16 -5.82 4.45
C SER A 887 49.27 -7.31 4.77
N GLN A 888 49.18 -7.67 6.05
CA GLN A 888 49.18 -9.04 6.54
C GLN A 888 47.96 -9.83 6.04
N LEU A 889 46.77 -9.21 6.03
CA LEU A 889 45.57 -9.81 5.42
C LEU A 889 45.79 -10.17 3.94
N ILE A 890 46.41 -9.29 3.16
CA ILE A 890 46.71 -9.55 1.74
C ILE A 890 47.73 -10.68 1.60
N THR A 891 48.88 -10.57 2.26
CA THR A 891 50.01 -11.51 2.09
C THR A 891 49.73 -12.90 2.68
N SER A 892 49.14 -12.98 3.88
CA SER A 892 48.98 -14.24 4.61
C SER A 892 47.65 -14.94 4.37
N VAL A 893 46.59 -14.21 4.02
CA VAL A 893 45.22 -14.77 3.88
C VAL A 893 44.73 -14.70 2.44
N ILE A 894 44.62 -13.51 1.84
CA ILE A 894 44.01 -13.35 0.51
C ILE A 894 44.84 -14.07 -0.56
N ASN A 895 46.15 -13.84 -0.61
CA ASN A 895 47.02 -14.44 -1.63
C ASN A 895 47.07 -15.97 -1.57
N ASN A 896 46.74 -16.56 -0.43
CA ASN A 896 46.72 -18.02 -0.18
C ASN A 896 45.31 -18.64 -0.30
N ALA A 897 44.26 -17.82 -0.45
CA ALA A 897 42.88 -18.29 -0.50
C ALA A 897 42.48 -18.88 -1.86
N PRO A 898 41.60 -19.89 -1.89
CA PRO A 898 41.11 -20.48 -3.13
C PRO A 898 40.42 -19.44 -4.03
N THR A 899 40.73 -19.50 -5.32
CA THR A 899 40.24 -18.59 -6.36
C THR A 899 39.08 -19.21 -7.16
N SER A 900 38.42 -18.42 -8.00
CA SER A 900 37.35 -18.86 -8.91
C SER A 900 37.72 -20.01 -9.85
N SER A 901 39.02 -20.26 -10.08
CA SER A 901 39.56 -21.32 -10.94
C SER A 901 40.21 -22.47 -10.16
N SER A 902 40.17 -22.45 -8.83
CA SER A 902 40.78 -23.48 -7.99
C SER A 902 39.87 -24.71 -7.84
N PRO A 903 40.41 -25.94 -7.76
CA PRO A 903 39.61 -27.14 -7.49
C PRO A 903 38.96 -27.10 -6.10
N LEU A 904 37.96 -27.95 -5.86
CA LEU A 904 37.23 -28.08 -4.58
C LEU A 904 38.04 -28.84 -3.53
N VAL A 905 39.10 -28.21 -3.03
CA VAL A 905 39.97 -28.72 -1.97
C VAL A 905 39.73 -27.95 -0.66
N PRO A 906 39.80 -28.58 0.53
CA PRO A 906 39.69 -27.89 1.81
C PRO A 906 40.77 -26.81 2.00
N TRP A 907 40.38 -25.60 2.40
CA TRP A 907 41.30 -24.46 2.48
C TRP A 907 41.89 -24.20 3.89
N ARG A 908 41.30 -24.80 4.94
CA ARG A 908 41.78 -24.68 6.34
C ARG A 908 43.19 -25.23 6.57
N SER A 909 43.69 -26.09 5.68
CA SER A 909 45.08 -26.59 5.70
C SER A 909 46.11 -25.57 5.20
N VAL A 910 45.65 -24.52 4.50
CA VAL A 910 46.51 -23.50 3.84
C VAL A 910 46.48 -22.16 4.58
N ILE A 911 45.39 -21.87 5.30
CA ILE A 911 45.21 -20.60 6.03
C ILE A 911 45.13 -20.88 7.55
N PRO A 912 45.99 -20.25 8.38
CA PRO A 912 45.96 -20.45 9.83
C PRO A 912 44.71 -19.86 10.48
N ALA A 913 44.25 -20.46 11.58
CA ALA A 913 43.04 -20.03 12.29
C ALA A 913 43.16 -18.66 12.99
N SER A 914 44.38 -18.21 13.28
CA SER A 914 44.65 -16.85 13.75
C SER A 914 46.01 -16.35 13.28
N LEU A 915 46.16 -15.02 13.21
CA LEU A 915 47.41 -14.33 12.88
C LEU A 915 47.65 -13.20 13.89
N PRO A 916 48.85 -13.11 14.50
CA PRO A 916 49.14 -12.10 15.51
C PRO A 916 49.13 -10.69 14.91
N SER A 917 48.55 -9.73 15.64
CA SER A 917 48.47 -8.33 15.21
C SER A 917 49.87 -7.69 15.08
N PRO A 918 50.12 -6.86 14.05
CA PRO A 918 51.39 -6.13 13.89
C PRO A 918 51.48 -4.90 14.83
N ASP A 919 50.42 -4.61 15.59
CA ASP A 919 50.31 -3.49 16.52
C ASP A 919 49.63 -3.96 17.81
N ALA A 920 50.32 -3.89 18.94
CA ALA A 920 49.84 -4.37 20.24
C ALA A 920 48.60 -3.61 20.80
N SER A 921 48.18 -2.52 20.14
CA SER A 921 46.90 -1.83 20.42
C SER A 921 45.68 -2.44 19.73
N LEU A 922 45.86 -3.46 18.88
CA LEU A 922 44.80 -4.14 18.13
C LEU A 922 44.74 -5.64 18.44
N PRO A 923 43.55 -6.24 18.49
CA PRO A 923 43.39 -7.68 18.66
C PRO A 923 43.82 -8.46 17.40
N ASP A 924 44.22 -9.71 17.61
CA ASP A 924 44.69 -10.62 16.56
C ASP A 924 43.61 -10.93 15.50
N LEU A 925 44.05 -11.15 14.27
CA LEU A 925 43.18 -11.51 13.15
C LEU A 925 42.72 -12.97 13.32
N THR A 926 41.45 -13.20 13.65
CA THR A 926 40.84 -14.54 13.76
C THR A 926 40.13 -14.92 12.45
N ILE A 927 40.31 -16.17 12.01
CA ILE A 927 39.89 -16.64 10.70
C ILE A 927 39.02 -17.89 10.87
N ASN A 928 37.72 -17.72 10.63
CA ASN A 928 36.68 -18.74 10.83
C ASN A 928 36.05 -19.16 9.50
N SER A 929 35.31 -20.27 9.50
CA SER A 929 34.40 -20.62 8.41
C SER A 929 33.16 -19.71 8.45
N CYS A 930 32.67 -19.30 7.27
CA CYS A 930 31.39 -18.62 7.13
C CYS A 930 30.25 -19.65 7.35
N PRO A 931 29.33 -19.42 8.31
CA PRO A 931 28.35 -20.42 8.72
C PRO A 931 27.32 -20.77 7.65
N HIS A 932 27.10 -19.90 6.66
CA HIS A 932 26.03 -20.06 5.67
C HIS A 932 26.33 -21.16 4.63
N SER A 933 25.29 -21.86 4.17
CA SER A 933 25.38 -22.80 3.03
C SER A 933 25.44 -22.08 1.68
N ALA A 934 24.79 -20.91 1.60
CA ALA A 934 24.82 -20.02 0.44
C ALA A 934 24.75 -18.55 0.85
N VAL A 935 25.23 -17.65 -0.02
CA VAL A 935 25.22 -16.20 0.22
C VAL A 935 24.67 -15.49 -1.01
N ILE A 936 23.63 -14.68 -0.81
CA ILE A 936 23.02 -13.83 -1.85
C ILE A 936 23.49 -12.39 -1.65
N LEU A 937 24.15 -11.82 -2.65
CA LEU A 937 24.61 -10.43 -2.66
C LEU A 937 23.74 -9.58 -3.60
N LEU A 938 23.27 -8.45 -3.09
CA LEU A 938 22.35 -7.54 -3.79
C LEU A 938 22.99 -6.16 -3.94
N CYS A 939 23.18 -5.71 -5.19
CA CYS A 939 23.74 -4.39 -5.47
C CYS A 939 22.79 -3.28 -4.99
N SER A 940 23.17 -2.53 -3.95
CA SER A 940 22.33 -1.54 -3.26
C SER A 940 22.76 -0.08 -3.45
N GLN A 941 24.00 0.17 -3.85
CA GLN A 941 24.61 1.50 -3.83
C GLN A 941 23.85 2.54 -4.67
N LYS A 942 23.18 3.45 -3.97
CA LYS A 942 22.26 4.47 -4.50
C LYS A 942 23.02 5.71 -5.00
N THR A 943 24.18 6.03 -4.43
CA THR A 943 25.07 7.10 -4.96
C THR A 943 25.58 6.79 -6.38
N ARG A 944 25.70 5.50 -6.74
CA ARG A 944 26.19 5.05 -8.04
C ARG A 944 25.08 4.79 -9.05
N ASP A 945 24.06 4.01 -8.66
CA ASP A 945 22.83 3.80 -9.45
C ASP A 945 21.61 3.87 -8.55
N ALA A 946 20.83 4.95 -8.68
CA ALA A 946 19.63 5.17 -7.87
C ALA A 946 18.57 4.07 -8.05
N ARG A 947 18.62 3.25 -9.12
CA ARG A 947 17.75 2.07 -9.27
C ARG A 947 18.22 0.90 -8.41
N CYS A 948 19.52 0.67 -8.27
CA CYS A 948 20.04 -0.38 -7.40
C CYS A 948 19.60 -0.19 -5.94
N GLY A 949 19.66 1.05 -5.44
CA GLY A 949 19.12 1.41 -4.12
C GLY A 949 17.59 1.39 -3.99
N GLN A 950 16.86 1.27 -5.10
CA GLN A 950 15.41 1.00 -5.10
C GLN A 950 15.11 -0.50 -5.19
N SER A 951 15.88 -1.26 -5.98
CA SER A 951 15.64 -2.69 -6.19
C SER A 951 16.11 -3.55 -5.03
N ALA A 952 17.31 -3.32 -4.46
CA ALA A 952 17.88 -4.23 -3.48
C ALA A 952 17.01 -4.44 -2.22
N PRO A 953 16.42 -3.40 -1.58
CA PRO A 953 15.54 -3.61 -0.43
C PRO A 953 14.24 -4.36 -0.77
N LEU A 954 13.77 -4.21 -2.02
CA LEU A 954 12.56 -4.87 -2.52
C LEU A 954 12.82 -6.34 -2.86
N LEU A 955 13.96 -6.65 -3.48
CA LEU A 955 14.42 -8.02 -3.74
C LEU A 955 14.75 -8.75 -2.45
N ARG A 956 15.49 -8.14 -1.51
CA ARG A 956 15.77 -8.73 -0.19
C ARG A 956 14.47 -9.16 0.50
N LYS A 957 13.45 -8.30 0.50
CA LYS A 957 12.17 -8.58 1.15
C LYS A 957 11.42 -9.79 0.55
N GLU A 958 11.43 -9.97 -0.77
CA GLU A 958 10.79 -11.14 -1.38
C GLU A 958 11.65 -12.41 -1.25
N LEU A 959 12.98 -12.32 -1.39
CA LEU A 959 13.89 -13.45 -1.10
C LEU A 959 13.75 -13.94 0.35
N GLU A 960 13.66 -13.02 1.32
CA GLU A 960 13.30 -13.34 2.70
C GLU A 960 11.94 -14.04 2.81
N ARG A 961 10.92 -13.59 2.06
CA ARG A 961 9.58 -14.21 2.07
C ARG A 961 9.61 -15.67 1.59
N HIS A 962 10.46 -16.01 0.62
CA HIS A 962 10.59 -17.37 0.10
C HIS A 962 11.57 -18.25 0.91
N LEU A 963 12.59 -17.67 1.56
CA LEU A 963 13.57 -18.42 2.37
C LEU A 963 13.13 -18.66 3.83
N ARG A 964 12.25 -17.82 4.40
CA ARG A 964 11.74 -18.00 5.77
C ARG A 964 10.89 -19.27 5.95
N PRO A 965 9.93 -19.63 5.06
CA PRO A 965 9.13 -20.86 5.20
C PRO A 965 9.97 -22.15 5.10
N LEU A 966 11.12 -22.10 4.42
CA LEU A 966 12.05 -23.21 4.29
C LEU A 966 12.98 -23.37 5.51
N GLY A 967 12.92 -22.47 6.50
CA GLY A 967 13.87 -22.42 7.62
C GLY A 967 15.30 -21.99 7.24
N LEU A 968 15.54 -21.69 5.96
CA LEU A 968 16.87 -21.44 5.42
C LEU A 968 17.34 -19.98 5.58
N TYR A 969 16.44 -19.02 5.79
CA TYR A 969 16.87 -17.63 5.98
C TYR A 969 17.77 -17.48 7.21
N ARG A 970 18.83 -16.68 7.08
CA ARG A 970 19.68 -16.17 8.18
C ARG A 970 19.69 -14.64 8.13
N ASP A 971 19.35 -13.99 9.24
CA ASP A 971 19.45 -12.53 9.37
C ASP A 971 20.89 -12.10 9.66
N LEU A 972 21.15 -10.79 9.67
CA LEU A 972 22.50 -10.22 9.71
C LEU A 972 23.34 -10.59 10.94
N HIS A 973 22.67 -10.94 12.05
CA HIS A 973 23.29 -11.37 13.31
C HIS A 973 22.96 -12.84 13.65
N ASP A 974 22.53 -13.63 12.66
CA ASP A 974 22.14 -15.03 12.84
C ASP A 974 23.30 -15.97 12.48
N GLU A 975 24.15 -16.26 13.48
CA GLU A 975 25.36 -17.08 13.33
C GLU A 975 25.08 -18.60 13.27
N ARG A 976 23.82 -19.02 13.30
CA ARG A 976 23.45 -20.45 13.26
C ARG A 976 23.91 -21.10 11.94
N PRO A 977 24.56 -22.27 11.98
CA PRO A 977 25.11 -22.90 10.79
C PRO A 977 24.06 -23.24 9.73
N GLY A 978 24.54 -23.36 8.49
CA GLY A 978 23.77 -23.59 7.28
C GLY A 978 22.88 -22.42 6.88
N GLY A 979 22.05 -22.64 5.87
CA GLY A 979 21.08 -21.65 5.40
C GLY A 979 21.67 -20.60 4.46
N VAL A 980 21.02 -19.44 4.38
CA VAL A 980 21.23 -18.41 3.35
C VAL A 980 21.29 -17.02 3.96
N GLY A 981 22.49 -16.42 3.95
CA GLY A 981 22.69 -15.01 4.27
C GLY A 981 22.38 -14.09 3.08
N ILE A 982 21.70 -12.97 3.32
CA ILE A 982 21.36 -11.98 2.28
C ILE A 982 21.99 -10.63 2.62
N TYR A 983 23.00 -10.22 1.84
CA TYR A 983 23.76 -8.99 2.06
C TYR A 983 23.60 -7.98 0.92
N PHE A 984 23.51 -6.71 1.29
CA PHE A 984 23.62 -5.57 0.40
C PHE A 984 25.09 -5.27 0.15
N ILE A 985 25.46 -5.07 -1.12
CA ILE A 985 26.82 -4.73 -1.54
C ILE A 985 26.88 -3.48 -2.42
N SER A 986 28.09 -2.94 -2.57
CA SER A 986 28.43 -1.84 -3.47
C SER A 986 28.23 -2.16 -4.97
N HIS A 987 28.39 -1.17 -5.85
CA HIS A 987 28.03 -1.30 -7.26
C HIS A 987 28.98 -2.19 -8.09
N VAL A 988 28.56 -3.44 -8.31
CA VAL A 988 29.22 -4.46 -9.15
C VAL A 988 29.14 -4.20 -10.68
N GLY A 989 28.95 -2.95 -11.09
CA GLY A 989 28.87 -2.55 -12.50
C GLY A 989 27.51 -2.80 -13.16
N GLY A 990 27.42 -2.47 -14.44
CA GLY A 990 26.21 -2.69 -15.24
C GLY A 990 25.10 -1.65 -15.00
N HIS A 991 25.44 -0.35 -14.99
CA HIS A 991 24.47 0.77 -14.92
C HIS A 991 23.28 0.64 -15.88
N LYS A 992 23.44 0.00 -17.05
CA LYS A 992 22.32 -0.18 -17.99
C LYS A 992 21.25 -1.14 -17.44
N TYR A 993 21.68 -2.16 -16.68
CA TYR A 993 20.87 -3.34 -16.33
C TYR A 993 20.25 -3.28 -14.92
N SER A 994 20.95 -2.68 -13.95
CA SER A 994 20.52 -2.59 -12.54
C SER A 994 20.11 -3.96 -11.93
N ALA A 995 19.57 -3.96 -10.70
CA ALA A 995 19.04 -5.17 -10.03
C ALA A 995 20.00 -6.39 -10.09
N ASN A 996 21.31 -6.15 -9.95
CA ASN A 996 22.31 -7.21 -9.93
C ASN A 996 22.15 -8.07 -8.66
N VAL A 997 22.14 -9.39 -8.84
CA VAL A 997 22.10 -10.42 -7.80
C VAL A 997 23.26 -11.38 -8.05
N MET A 998 24.08 -11.67 -7.04
CA MET A 998 25.11 -12.71 -7.12
C MET A 998 24.80 -13.78 -6.08
N VAL A 999 24.71 -15.05 -6.49
CA VAL A 999 24.43 -16.18 -5.61
C VAL A 999 25.68 -17.06 -5.52
N TYR A 1000 26.31 -17.10 -4.35
CA TYR A 1000 27.40 -18.01 -4.04
C TYR A 1000 26.84 -19.24 -3.30
N ARG A 1001 27.21 -20.44 -3.73
CA ARG A 1001 26.75 -21.72 -3.14
C ARG A 1001 27.94 -22.60 -2.76
N ARG A 1002 27.92 -23.22 -1.58
CA ARG A 1002 28.72 -24.43 -1.28
C ARG A 1002 28.27 -25.59 -2.21
N PRO A 1003 29.05 -26.69 -2.37
CA PRO A 1003 28.60 -27.85 -3.15
C PRO A 1003 27.37 -28.51 -2.50
N ASN A 1004 26.39 -28.93 -3.31
CA ASN A 1004 25.10 -29.54 -2.93
C ASN A 1004 24.54 -29.06 -1.55
N PRO A 1005 24.31 -27.75 -1.39
CA PRO A 1005 24.21 -27.09 -0.07
C PRO A 1005 22.96 -27.45 0.73
N PHE A 1006 21.98 -28.13 0.10
CA PHE A 1006 20.69 -28.50 0.67
C PHE A 1006 20.22 -29.91 0.27
N GLY A 1007 21.08 -30.75 -0.33
CA GLY A 1007 20.72 -32.10 -0.79
C GLY A 1007 19.70 -32.13 -1.94
N LYS A 1008 19.79 -31.17 -2.89
CA LYS A 1008 18.78 -30.93 -3.94
C LYS A 1008 19.34 -30.60 -5.32
N ASP A 1009 20.65 -30.71 -5.52
CA ASP A 1009 21.25 -30.60 -6.85
C ASP A 1009 21.00 -31.91 -7.62
N ASP A 1010 20.49 -31.86 -8.85
CA ASP A 1010 19.93 -33.02 -9.58
C ASP A 1010 21.00 -33.98 -10.17
N GLU A 1011 22.28 -33.73 -9.94
CA GLU A 1011 23.40 -34.61 -10.32
C GLU A 1011 24.29 -34.87 -9.10
N PRO A 1012 24.76 -36.11 -8.87
CA PRO A 1012 25.90 -36.37 -8.00
C PRO A 1012 27.14 -35.62 -8.51
N LEU A 1013 27.98 -35.14 -7.59
CA LEU A 1013 29.34 -34.73 -7.96
C LEU A 1013 30.11 -35.98 -8.45
N PRO A 1014 30.99 -35.84 -9.47
CA PRO A 1014 31.74 -36.97 -9.99
C PRO A 1014 32.57 -37.65 -8.89
N GLU A 1015 32.64 -38.98 -8.97
CA GLU A 1015 33.38 -39.82 -8.03
C GLU A 1015 34.87 -39.44 -8.01
N GLY A 1016 35.50 -39.54 -6.83
CA GLY A 1016 36.85 -39.02 -6.57
C GLY A 1016 36.91 -37.71 -5.74
N VAL A 1017 35.77 -37.06 -5.45
CA VAL A 1017 35.71 -35.90 -4.51
C VAL A 1017 35.32 -36.32 -3.08
N VAL A 1018 34.78 -37.52 -2.89
CA VAL A 1018 34.20 -38.00 -1.61
C VAL A 1018 35.11 -38.98 -0.85
N GLU A 1019 36.01 -39.68 -1.55
CA GLU A 1019 36.83 -40.78 -1.00
C GLU A 1019 37.84 -40.34 0.08
N ALA A 1020 38.10 -39.04 0.23
CA ALA A 1020 38.99 -38.52 1.29
C ALA A 1020 38.37 -38.57 2.70
N ALA A 1021 37.05 -38.75 2.83
CA ALA A 1021 36.32 -38.56 4.08
C ALA A 1021 35.52 -39.79 4.58
N ALA A 1022 35.55 -40.92 3.86
CA ALA A 1022 34.75 -42.10 4.18
C ALA A 1022 35.57 -43.40 4.00
N ALA A 1023 36.18 -43.88 5.08
CA ALA A 1023 36.84 -45.18 5.12
C ALA A 1023 36.72 -45.79 6.53
N LYS A 1024 36.10 -46.97 6.61
CA LYS A 1024 35.63 -47.67 7.83
C LYS A 1024 34.40 -46.98 8.47
N GLU A 1025 33.38 -47.70 8.94
CA GLU A 1025 33.26 -49.15 9.22
C GLU A 1025 32.02 -49.77 8.54
N ASP A 1026 32.16 -51.02 8.07
CA ASP A 1026 31.06 -51.89 7.67
C ASP A 1026 30.70 -52.84 8.83
N ASN A 1027 29.40 -53.05 9.13
CA ASN A 1027 28.78 -54.39 9.20
C ASN A 1027 27.31 -54.40 9.71
N GLU A 1028 26.55 -55.36 9.17
CA GLU A 1028 25.50 -56.20 9.79
C GLU A 1028 24.14 -55.61 10.28
N GLU A 1029 23.15 -55.81 9.41
CA GLU A 1029 21.83 -56.47 9.63
C GLU A 1029 20.62 -55.83 10.38
N GLU A 1030 19.46 -55.97 9.71
CA GLU A 1030 18.05 -56.00 10.12
C GLU A 1030 17.45 -55.10 11.24
N GLY A 1031 16.45 -54.28 10.85
CA GLY A 1031 15.15 -54.32 11.55
C GLY A 1031 14.38 -53.03 11.90
N LYS A 1032 13.54 -52.56 10.95
CA LYS A 1032 12.30 -51.73 11.15
C LYS A 1032 12.39 -50.31 11.76
N ASP A 1033 12.05 -49.34 10.92
CA ASP A 1033 11.18 -48.17 11.16
C ASP A 1033 11.05 -47.62 12.60
N GLU A 1034 11.99 -46.75 13.00
CA GLU A 1034 11.67 -45.59 13.85
C GLU A 1034 12.53 -44.37 13.47
N SER A 1035 12.26 -43.19 14.06
CA SER A 1035 12.70 -41.90 13.50
C SER A 1035 14.19 -41.57 13.66
N PRO A 1036 14.86 -40.94 12.67
CA PRO A 1036 16.22 -40.44 12.83
C PRO A 1036 16.27 -39.18 13.71
N THR A 1037 16.73 -39.35 14.95
CA THR A 1037 17.33 -38.27 15.74
C THR A 1037 18.81 -38.13 15.36
N GLU A 1038 19.19 -37.05 14.69
CA GLU A 1038 20.61 -36.76 14.39
C GLU A 1038 21.08 -35.53 15.17
N ASN A 1039 22.02 -35.73 16.11
CA ASN A 1039 22.93 -34.68 16.58
C ASN A 1039 24.15 -35.23 17.37
N GLU A 1040 25.03 -35.99 16.73
CA GLU A 1040 26.42 -36.16 17.18
C GLU A 1040 27.42 -35.75 16.09
N GLY A 1041 28.60 -35.30 16.48
CA GLY A 1041 29.39 -34.35 15.70
C GLY A 1041 30.40 -34.94 14.73
N GLY A 1042 30.29 -34.57 13.45
CA GLY A 1042 31.36 -34.66 12.46
C GLY A 1042 31.48 -33.37 11.65
N GLU A 1043 32.63 -32.67 11.74
CA GLU A 1043 32.89 -31.50 10.88
C GLU A 1043 33.17 -31.96 9.44
N LYS A 1044 32.23 -31.70 8.52
CA LYS A 1044 32.51 -31.80 7.07
C LYS A 1044 33.49 -30.71 6.66
N GLU A 1045 34.56 -31.10 5.96
CA GLU A 1045 35.66 -30.20 5.60
C GLU A 1045 35.23 -29.04 4.67
N ASP A 1046 35.76 -27.84 4.91
CA ASP A 1046 35.34 -26.63 4.21
C ASP A 1046 36.12 -26.42 2.89
N VAL A 1047 35.47 -26.76 1.76
CA VAL A 1047 35.97 -26.54 0.38
C VAL A 1047 35.55 -25.19 -0.24
N GLY A 1048 34.84 -24.35 0.53
CA GLY A 1048 34.28 -23.07 0.08
C GLY A 1048 33.09 -23.20 -0.88
N ALA A 1049 32.96 -22.23 -1.79
CA ALA A 1049 31.90 -22.15 -2.79
C ALA A 1049 32.20 -23.01 -4.03
N ALA A 1050 31.25 -23.83 -4.48
CA ALA A 1050 31.30 -24.46 -5.80
C ALA A 1050 30.89 -23.47 -6.90
N GLN A 1051 29.77 -22.76 -6.72
CA GLN A 1051 29.15 -21.96 -7.77
C GLN A 1051 29.06 -20.48 -7.38
N CYS A 1052 29.21 -19.61 -8.38
CA CYS A 1052 28.89 -18.19 -8.31
C CYS A 1052 28.05 -17.79 -9.51
N ILE A 1053 26.73 -17.68 -9.32
CA ILE A 1053 25.76 -17.36 -10.37
C ILE A 1053 25.48 -15.85 -10.34
N TRP A 1054 25.84 -15.11 -11.39
CA TRP A 1054 25.62 -13.66 -11.47
C TRP A 1054 24.46 -13.32 -12.41
N LEU A 1055 23.37 -12.84 -11.82
CA LEU A 1055 22.16 -12.42 -12.51
C LEU A 1055 21.99 -10.89 -12.48
N ALA A 1056 21.25 -10.35 -13.45
CA ALA A 1056 20.77 -8.97 -13.46
C ALA A 1056 19.36 -8.88 -14.08
N ARG A 1057 18.78 -7.67 -14.17
CA ARG A 1057 17.39 -7.44 -14.62
C ARG A 1057 16.30 -8.12 -13.76
N ILE A 1058 16.67 -8.73 -12.63
CA ILE A 1058 15.78 -9.45 -11.72
C ILE A 1058 14.64 -8.56 -11.23
N ARG A 1059 13.41 -9.07 -11.30
CA ARG A 1059 12.19 -8.46 -10.77
C ARG A 1059 11.79 -9.19 -9.48
N PRO A 1060 10.95 -8.59 -8.61
CA PRO A 1060 10.44 -9.28 -7.42
C PRO A 1060 9.70 -10.57 -7.77
N GLU A 1061 9.04 -10.59 -8.94
CA GLU A 1061 8.33 -11.73 -9.54
C GLU A 1061 9.24 -12.91 -9.90
N ASP A 1062 10.55 -12.68 -10.07
CA ASP A 1062 11.53 -13.74 -10.32
C ASP A 1062 12.05 -14.41 -9.02
N CYS A 1063 11.83 -13.81 -7.85
CA CYS A 1063 12.47 -14.22 -6.59
C CYS A 1063 12.04 -15.62 -6.11
N GLU A 1064 10.82 -16.05 -6.40
CA GLU A 1064 10.33 -17.39 -6.06
C GLU A 1064 11.14 -18.48 -6.79
N ASN A 1065 11.31 -18.33 -8.10
CA ASN A 1065 12.03 -19.28 -8.94
C ASN A 1065 13.55 -19.20 -8.75
N LEU A 1066 14.09 -18.01 -8.43
CA LEU A 1066 15.48 -17.83 -8.01
C LEU A 1066 15.77 -18.62 -6.72
N VAL A 1067 14.85 -18.67 -5.75
CA VAL A 1067 15.00 -19.52 -4.56
C VAL A 1067 14.82 -21.00 -4.92
N ARG A 1068 13.71 -21.39 -5.56
CA ARG A 1068 13.37 -22.79 -5.86
C ARG A 1068 14.42 -23.52 -6.70
N TYR A 1069 15.04 -22.84 -7.67
CA TYR A 1069 15.96 -23.49 -8.62
C TYR A 1069 17.40 -22.98 -8.49
N THR A 1070 17.64 -21.67 -8.42
CA THR A 1070 19.02 -21.13 -8.41
C THR A 1070 19.70 -21.25 -7.05
N VAL A 1071 18.99 -21.04 -5.94
CA VAL A 1071 19.57 -21.22 -4.58
C VAL A 1071 19.55 -22.69 -4.18
N LEU A 1072 18.41 -23.39 -4.35
CA LEU A 1072 18.27 -24.77 -3.90
C LEU A 1072 18.94 -25.81 -4.80
N LYS A 1073 18.88 -25.68 -6.14
CA LYS A 1073 19.41 -26.67 -7.11
C LYS A 1073 20.61 -26.23 -7.95
N GLY A 1074 21.02 -24.95 -7.88
CA GLY A 1074 22.06 -24.38 -8.75
C GLY A 1074 21.63 -24.12 -10.21
N LYS A 1075 20.36 -24.34 -10.56
CA LYS A 1075 19.82 -24.20 -11.93
C LYS A 1075 19.39 -22.76 -12.27
N VAL A 1076 19.39 -22.42 -13.56
CA VAL A 1076 18.98 -21.10 -14.08
C VAL A 1076 17.70 -21.19 -14.92
N VAL A 1077 16.75 -20.27 -14.67
CA VAL A 1077 15.39 -20.36 -15.26
C VAL A 1077 15.26 -19.57 -16.56
N LYS A 1078 15.90 -18.39 -16.66
CA LYS A 1078 15.83 -17.49 -17.83
C LYS A 1078 17.22 -16.98 -18.23
N PRO A 1079 18.18 -17.87 -18.53
CA PRO A 1079 19.58 -17.48 -18.73
C PRO A 1079 19.75 -16.41 -19.82
N GLU A 1080 18.97 -16.46 -20.89
CA GLU A 1080 19.00 -15.53 -22.03
C GLU A 1080 18.70 -14.08 -21.61
N ARG A 1081 17.87 -13.90 -20.58
CA ARG A 1081 17.38 -12.60 -20.10
C ARG A 1081 18.10 -12.12 -18.85
N GLN A 1082 18.56 -13.02 -17.99
CA GLN A 1082 19.01 -12.71 -16.64
C GLN A 1082 20.47 -13.05 -16.37
N LEU A 1083 21.03 -14.08 -17.02
CA LEU A 1083 22.39 -14.53 -16.73
C LEU A 1083 23.41 -13.55 -17.31
N ARG A 1084 24.20 -12.96 -16.42
CA ARG A 1084 25.24 -11.99 -16.77
C ARG A 1084 26.62 -12.64 -16.80
N GLY A 1085 26.84 -13.66 -15.98
CA GLY A 1085 28.05 -14.48 -15.96
C GLY A 1085 28.15 -15.36 -14.71
N GLY A 1086 29.33 -15.93 -14.48
CA GLY A 1086 29.61 -16.75 -13.30
C GLY A 1086 30.75 -17.73 -13.47
N PHE A 1087 30.91 -18.62 -12.47
CA PHE A 1087 31.78 -19.78 -12.52
C PHE A 1087 31.15 -20.97 -11.77
N ASP A 1088 31.60 -22.17 -12.14
CA ASP A 1088 31.39 -23.44 -11.43
C ASP A 1088 32.75 -24.14 -11.25
N ARG A 1089 33.24 -24.23 -10.00
CA ARG A 1089 34.49 -24.89 -9.62
C ARG A 1089 34.42 -26.42 -9.64
N GLY A 1090 33.22 -27.01 -9.59
CA GLY A 1090 33.03 -28.45 -9.70
C GLY A 1090 33.10 -28.92 -11.16
N ARG A 1091 32.55 -28.12 -12.09
CA ARG A 1091 32.60 -28.38 -13.54
C ARG A 1091 33.78 -27.70 -14.26
N GLY A 1092 34.56 -26.86 -13.58
CA GLY A 1092 35.76 -26.20 -14.12
C GLY A 1092 35.49 -25.09 -15.15
N VAL A 1093 34.27 -24.54 -15.20
CA VAL A 1093 33.81 -23.60 -16.25
C VAL A 1093 33.57 -22.19 -15.72
N MET A 1094 33.86 -21.17 -16.53
CA MET A 1094 33.56 -19.76 -16.24
C MET A 1094 33.21 -18.93 -17.47
N SER A 1095 32.61 -17.77 -17.26
CA SER A 1095 32.00 -16.92 -18.31
C SER A 1095 32.87 -15.74 -18.78
N TRP A 1096 34.19 -15.81 -18.62
CA TRP A 1096 35.12 -14.70 -18.86
C TRP A 1096 36.55 -15.17 -19.14
#